data_AF-A0A9Q5HVK2-F1
#
_entry.id   AF-A0A9Q5HVK2-F1
#
_cell.length_a   1.000
_cell.length_b   1.000
_cell.length_c   1.000
_cell.angle_alpha   90.00
_cell.angle_beta   90.00
_cell.angle_gamma   90.00
#
_symmetry.space_group_name_H-M   'P 1'
#
loop_
_entity.id
_entity.type
_entity.pdbx_description
1 polymer ?
#
loop_
_entity_poly.entity_id
_entity_poly.type
_entity_poly.pdbx_seq_one_letter_code
_entity_poly.pdbx_strand_id
1 'polypeptide(L)'
;MLESPEQCVLDANATRYLNGIGLVVMLYDHILTFSEEVRLVWQAKPSFAKWLFLANRYLVPMMLIGVALFMNNFSNNSLATTTSCRRFFVITSLFGIISVGIANVLVLLRVVNLWERSSRIACIMFFGFMVSFCATSALMVVVLVKLIPGVVYFPGVHMCVSTMPVTEIKALWAAPMLFEVLVLLAVCLNAFDRPHAQNCEVKRALARDGIGFFAALTVLRVFNLLLATLARPSLIVLGVYFVWAMTTLVLNRALLNILKKTAKARARASECVLPSRNVFIERITSPALYHYPSMDKDFGREGEKALRTRSVRDSFHWSLSELFVSGTELRGQTLIGQRFIRSTRKAKSLSERIRHFTPAWHAVNMGTGAISALFHVFPYGSEHRGMQIAALFFLILNLVFFVILTICAFARYTIYRGIWSSMIHHPVQSLYLGCFPMGFATLIIAAVGIVYEYFEFGGEGFLYAMWSLWWLDVAVSLVTCFGQLHIMFTRQTHETSAMTMVWLLPIVTLIVASAAGGVVAQAMIRFDVSRVCLTLAVCMALVSIGITLAFAVFTIYLHRLIVHGLPEGITIFSAFLPLGPLGQSGYAFLLMGEICRDLLPLKNGDAVTNIFANELTPQIAYVLAWVVSFALWSFATCWLLLAVLALADVLRRNSLPFKITFWGMIFPNVSPCVFLSYSRILMRDMLPKLQGVYANLTIQLARTLDARILRVWGAIYAGASFALWCFAMWRTLPSVWNGSIFEAPCLVKPEQAELLGQDPAGSNRSWRENSVTEPEIPVQQVKQALSNTNLGASATSDSD
;
A
#
# COMPACT_ATOMS: atom_id res chain seq x y z
N MET A 1 -27.22 33.46 -17.68
CA MET A 1 -25.77 33.43 -17.97
C MET A 1 -25.64 32.97 -19.41
N LEU A 2 -25.11 33.83 -20.28
CA LEU A 2 -24.75 33.43 -21.65
C LEU A 2 -23.34 32.84 -21.57
N GLU A 3 -23.17 31.60 -22.03
CA GLU A 3 -21.88 30.91 -22.02
C GLU A 3 -20.94 31.57 -23.06
N SER A 4 -19.65 31.70 -22.75
CA SER A 4 -18.67 32.12 -23.75
C SER A 4 -18.41 30.96 -24.73
N PRO A 5 -18.33 31.21 -26.06
CA PRO A 5 -18.14 30.15 -27.05
C PRO A 5 -16.91 29.28 -26.79
N GLU A 6 -15.83 29.87 -26.27
CA GLU A 6 -14.59 29.20 -25.89
C GLU A 6 -14.77 28.16 -24.78
N GLN A 7 -15.66 28.43 -23.82
CA GLN A 7 -15.92 27.51 -22.71
C GLN A 7 -16.71 26.28 -23.17
N CYS A 8 -17.67 26.46 -24.09
CA CYS A 8 -18.36 25.34 -24.74
C CYS A 8 -17.39 24.45 -25.54
N VAL A 9 -16.38 25.05 -26.21
CA VAL A 9 -15.33 24.33 -26.95
C VAL A 9 -14.46 23.47 -26.02
N LEU A 10 -14.09 24.00 -24.85
CA LEU A 10 -13.29 23.29 -23.84
C LEU A 10 -14.05 22.10 -23.24
N ASP A 11 -15.30 22.30 -22.84
CA ASP A 11 -16.16 21.26 -22.27
C ASP A 11 -16.43 20.12 -23.27
N ALA A 12 -16.60 20.47 -24.55
CA ALA A 12 -16.75 19.53 -25.65
C ALA A 12 -15.45 18.71 -25.89
N ASN A 13 -14.28 19.35 -25.87
CA ASN A 13 -12.99 18.64 -25.96
C ASN A 13 -12.71 17.73 -24.76
N ALA A 14 -13.06 18.15 -23.53
CA ALA A 14 -12.96 17.30 -22.35
C ALA A 14 -13.81 16.02 -22.51
N THR A 15 -15.04 16.18 -23.04
CA THR A 15 -15.94 15.06 -23.38
C THR A 15 -15.32 14.13 -24.42
N ARG A 16 -14.78 14.66 -25.52
CA ARG A 16 -14.04 13.90 -26.54
C ARG A 16 -12.93 13.04 -25.93
N TYR A 17 -12.06 13.61 -25.11
CA TYR A 17 -10.91 12.89 -24.56
C TYR A 17 -11.30 11.85 -23.50
N LEU A 18 -12.22 12.15 -22.59
CA LEU A 18 -12.64 11.17 -21.58
C LEU A 18 -13.35 9.96 -22.20
N ASN A 19 -14.16 10.19 -23.24
CA ASN A 19 -14.76 9.13 -24.05
C ASN A 19 -13.70 8.29 -24.77
N GLY A 20 -12.67 8.93 -25.32
CA GLY A 20 -11.51 8.26 -25.93
C GLY A 20 -10.75 7.37 -24.94
N ILE A 21 -10.48 7.85 -23.72
CA ILE A 21 -9.85 7.06 -22.64
C ILE A 21 -10.70 5.83 -22.32
N GLY A 22 -12.01 5.99 -22.13
CA GLY A 22 -12.92 4.88 -21.86
C GLY A 22 -12.92 3.81 -22.96
N LEU A 23 -12.93 4.25 -24.23
CA LEU A 23 -12.85 3.35 -25.38
C LEU A 23 -11.52 2.60 -25.44
N VAL A 24 -10.38 3.29 -25.30
CA VAL A 24 -9.04 2.68 -25.35
C VAL A 24 -8.86 1.65 -24.24
N VAL A 25 -9.25 1.98 -23.00
CA VAL A 25 -9.14 1.07 -21.85
C VAL A 25 -10.00 -0.18 -22.05
N MET A 26 -11.22 -0.03 -22.59
CA MET A 26 -12.11 -1.15 -22.89
C MET A 26 -11.61 -2.03 -24.04
N LEU A 27 -11.10 -1.45 -25.13
CA LEU A 27 -10.52 -2.22 -26.25
C LEU A 27 -9.27 -2.97 -25.82
N TYR A 28 -8.39 -2.33 -25.04
CA TYR A 28 -7.21 -2.96 -24.47
C TYR A 28 -7.59 -4.16 -23.58
N ASP A 29 -8.61 -4.02 -22.72
CA ASP A 29 -9.12 -5.14 -21.93
C ASP A 29 -9.74 -6.26 -22.77
N HIS A 30 -10.45 -5.90 -23.83
CA HIS A 30 -11.05 -6.87 -24.75
C HIS A 30 -9.97 -7.74 -25.40
N ILE A 31 -8.86 -7.13 -25.86
CA ILE A 31 -7.70 -7.83 -26.43
C ILE A 31 -7.04 -8.74 -25.38
N LEU A 32 -6.72 -8.20 -24.19
CA LEU A 32 -6.08 -8.97 -23.10
C LEU A 32 -6.90 -10.20 -22.67
N THR A 33 -8.22 -10.08 -22.66
CA THR A 33 -9.13 -11.14 -22.18
C THR A 33 -9.67 -12.05 -23.28
N PHE A 34 -9.35 -11.80 -24.56
CA PHE A 34 -9.86 -12.58 -25.69
C PHE A 34 -9.44 -14.05 -25.65
N SER A 35 -8.19 -14.35 -25.27
CA SER A 35 -7.70 -15.73 -25.14
C SER A 35 -8.48 -16.53 -24.07
N GLU A 36 -8.85 -15.88 -22.97
CA GLU A 36 -9.68 -16.48 -21.92
C GLU A 36 -11.15 -16.62 -22.37
N GLU A 37 -11.66 -15.67 -23.14
CA GLU A 37 -13.00 -15.71 -23.72
C GLU A 37 -13.17 -16.90 -24.68
N VAL A 38 -12.24 -17.11 -25.61
CA VAL A 38 -12.27 -18.24 -26.56
C VAL A 38 -12.31 -19.57 -25.81
N ARG A 39 -11.46 -19.73 -24.79
CA ARG A 39 -11.38 -20.95 -23.98
C ARG A 39 -12.59 -21.17 -23.07
N LEU A 40 -13.13 -20.12 -22.44
CA LEU A 40 -14.13 -20.24 -21.37
C LEU A 40 -15.58 -20.02 -21.83
N VAL A 41 -15.79 -19.26 -22.90
CA VAL A 41 -17.11 -18.84 -23.37
C VAL A 41 -17.45 -19.47 -24.71
N TRP A 42 -16.56 -19.38 -25.71
CA TRP A 42 -16.85 -19.91 -27.05
C TRP A 42 -16.98 -21.43 -27.05
N GLN A 43 -16.08 -22.13 -26.36
CA GLN A 43 -16.13 -23.59 -26.17
C GLN A 43 -17.23 -24.07 -25.20
N ALA A 44 -17.88 -23.17 -24.45
CA ALA A 44 -18.95 -23.56 -23.53
C ALA A 44 -20.25 -23.92 -24.27
N LYS A 45 -21.03 -24.86 -23.72
CA LYS A 45 -22.35 -25.26 -24.23
C LYS A 45 -23.26 -24.02 -24.43
N PRO A 46 -24.12 -24.00 -25.48
CA PRO A 46 -25.04 -22.90 -25.71
C PRO A 46 -25.95 -22.71 -24.48
N SER A 47 -26.09 -21.47 -24.04
CA SER A 47 -26.95 -21.07 -22.93
C SER A 47 -27.38 -19.62 -23.11
N PHE A 48 -28.51 -19.25 -22.53
CA PHE A 48 -29.03 -17.87 -22.59
C PHE A 48 -27.99 -16.84 -22.11
N ALA A 49 -27.32 -17.12 -20.98
CA ALA A 49 -26.28 -16.25 -20.43
C ALA A 49 -25.04 -16.12 -21.33
N LYS A 50 -24.66 -17.17 -22.08
CA LYS A 50 -23.55 -17.11 -23.07
C LYS A 50 -23.87 -16.09 -24.16
N TRP A 51 -25.06 -16.17 -24.75
CA TRP A 51 -25.47 -15.27 -25.83
C TRP A 51 -25.66 -13.83 -25.33
N LEU A 52 -26.24 -13.64 -24.15
CA LEU A 52 -26.38 -12.30 -23.55
C LEU A 52 -25.02 -11.65 -23.25
N PHE A 53 -24.06 -12.43 -22.76
CA PHE A 53 -22.68 -11.98 -22.54
C PHE A 53 -22.00 -11.57 -23.85
N LEU A 54 -22.02 -12.43 -24.87
CA LEU A 54 -21.41 -12.14 -26.18
C LEU A 54 -22.07 -10.90 -26.83
N ALA A 55 -23.41 -10.82 -26.81
CA ALA A 55 -24.13 -9.66 -27.32
C ALA A 55 -23.63 -8.36 -26.69
N ASN A 56 -23.62 -8.25 -25.35
CA ASN A 56 -23.16 -7.04 -24.68
C ASN A 56 -21.66 -6.77 -24.90
N ARG A 57 -20.83 -7.82 -24.94
CA ARG A 57 -19.37 -7.72 -25.07
C ARG A 57 -18.90 -7.20 -26.44
N TYR A 58 -19.63 -7.47 -27.52
CA TYR A 58 -19.28 -6.98 -28.87
C TYR A 58 -20.09 -5.74 -29.30
N LEU A 59 -21.35 -5.63 -28.85
CA LEU A 59 -22.24 -4.51 -29.20
C LEU A 59 -21.78 -3.18 -28.58
N VAL A 60 -21.31 -3.19 -27.33
CA VAL A 60 -20.87 -1.96 -26.65
C VAL A 60 -19.59 -1.39 -27.29
N PRO A 61 -18.52 -2.15 -27.58
CA PRO A 61 -17.40 -1.66 -28.38
C PRO A 61 -17.80 -1.13 -29.77
N MET A 62 -18.67 -1.82 -30.50
CA MET A 62 -19.16 -1.36 -31.81
C MET A 62 -19.82 0.02 -31.71
N MET A 63 -20.71 0.22 -30.73
CA MET A 63 -21.40 1.49 -30.53
C MET A 63 -20.46 2.60 -30.04
N LEU A 64 -19.52 2.29 -29.15
CA LEU A 64 -18.55 3.26 -28.65
C LEU A 64 -17.49 3.67 -29.69
N ILE A 65 -17.10 2.77 -30.60
CA ILE A 65 -16.33 3.13 -31.80
C ILE A 65 -17.16 4.07 -32.68
N GLY A 66 -18.44 3.76 -32.90
CA GLY A 66 -19.35 4.66 -33.62
C GLY A 66 -19.45 6.05 -32.97
N VAL A 67 -19.55 6.14 -31.64
CA VAL A 67 -19.50 7.40 -30.89
C VAL A 67 -18.16 8.14 -31.09
N ALA A 68 -17.04 7.44 -31.06
CA ALA A 68 -15.73 8.06 -31.33
C ALA A 68 -15.62 8.63 -32.75
N LEU A 69 -16.16 7.92 -33.75
CA LEU A 69 -16.11 8.33 -35.15
C LEU A 69 -17.12 9.43 -35.50
N PHE A 70 -18.39 9.31 -35.07
CA PHE A 70 -19.50 10.18 -35.49
C PHE A 70 -19.89 11.28 -34.49
N MET A 71 -19.72 11.05 -33.18
CA MET A 71 -20.08 12.06 -32.16
C MET A 71 -18.88 12.92 -31.76
N ASN A 72 -17.72 12.29 -31.51
CA ASN A 72 -16.49 12.95 -31.07
C ASN A 72 -15.56 13.33 -32.24
N ASN A 73 -15.80 12.84 -33.45
CA ASN A 73 -14.99 13.04 -34.67
C ASN A 73 -13.48 12.78 -34.49
N PHE A 74 -13.11 11.54 -34.16
CA PHE A 74 -11.71 11.11 -34.17
C PHE A 74 -11.15 10.75 -35.58
N SER A 75 -11.96 10.82 -36.65
CA SER A 75 -11.52 10.44 -38.01
C SER A 75 -11.66 11.53 -39.07
N ASN A 76 -11.82 12.80 -38.67
CA ASN A 76 -12.00 13.95 -39.57
C ASN A 76 -13.14 13.79 -40.62
N ASN A 77 -14.19 13.03 -40.30
CA ASN A 77 -15.31 12.80 -41.22
C ASN A 77 -16.30 13.96 -41.19
N SER A 78 -16.33 14.77 -42.25
CA SER A 78 -17.20 15.95 -42.40
C SER A 78 -18.69 15.65 -42.60
N LEU A 79 -19.13 14.39 -42.62
CA LEU A 79 -20.52 13.98 -42.89
C LEU A 79 -21.49 14.18 -41.70
N ALA A 80 -21.04 14.70 -40.57
CA ALA A 80 -21.88 14.93 -39.39
C ALA A 80 -22.76 16.19 -39.55
N THR A 81 -24.03 16.00 -39.94
CA THR A 81 -25.06 17.04 -39.84
C THR A 81 -25.81 16.97 -38.51
N THR A 82 -26.46 18.05 -38.08
CA THR A 82 -27.34 18.05 -36.88
C THR A 82 -28.41 16.94 -36.92
N THR A 83 -28.94 16.62 -38.10
CA THR A 83 -29.89 15.51 -38.28
C THR A 83 -29.22 14.15 -38.04
N SER A 84 -28.00 13.95 -38.53
CA SER A 84 -27.20 12.75 -38.25
C SER A 84 -26.85 12.65 -36.76
N CYS A 85 -26.46 13.74 -36.11
CA CYS A 85 -26.23 13.79 -34.66
C CYS A 85 -27.47 13.32 -33.89
N ARG A 86 -28.64 13.90 -34.16
CA ARG A 86 -29.90 13.53 -33.47
C ARG A 86 -30.26 12.06 -33.66
N ARG A 87 -30.16 11.53 -34.89
CA ARG A 87 -30.41 10.11 -35.19
C ARG A 87 -29.43 9.19 -34.47
N PHE A 88 -28.13 9.48 -34.54
CA PHE A 88 -27.11 8.66 -33.92
C PHE A 88 -27.17 8.69 -32.39
N PHE A 89 -27.53 9.85 -31.80
CA PHE A 89 -27.76 9.98 -30.37
C PHE A 89 -28.92 9.08 -29.90
N VAL A 90 -30.07 9.13 -30.59
CA VAL A 90 -31.22 8.24 -30.33
C VAL A 90 -30.82 6.76 -30.40
N ILE A 91 -30.13 6.34 -31.47
CA ILE A 91 -29.67 4.96 -31.66
C ILE A 91 -28.77 4.54 -30.48
N THR A 92 -27.79 5.37 -30.14
CA THR A 92 -26.83 5.09 -29.05
C THR A 92 -27.55 5.01 -27.70
N SER A 93 -28.51 5.91 -27.43
CA SER A 93 -29.34 5.90 -26.23
C SER A 93 -30.14 4.59 -26.09
N LEU A 94 -30.77 4.12 -27.17
CA LEU A 94 -31.52 2.85 -27.16
C LEU A 94 -30.62 1.64 -26.89
N PHE A 95 -29.46 1.57 -27.56
CA PHE A 95 -28.47 0.51 -27.30
C PHE A 95 -27.89 0.57 -25.88
N GLY A 96 -27.77 1.77 -25.29
CA GLY A 96 -27.42 1.97 -23.90
C GLY A 96 -28.43 1.33 -22.93
N ILE A 97 -29.74 1.53 -23.13
CA ILE A 97 -30.79 0.89 -22.32
C ILE A 97 -30.69 -0.64 -22.43
N ILE A 98 -30.58 -1.17 -23.66
CA ILE A 98 -30.50 -2.61 -23.92
C ILE A 98 -29.27 -3.22 -23.21
N SER A 99 -28.11 -2.56 -23.31
CA SER A 99 -26.88 -2.96 -22.64
C SER A 99 -27.02 -2.97 -21.11
N VAL A 100 -27.61 -1.93 -20.51
CA VAL A 100 -27.87 -1.87 -19.05
C VAL A 100 -28.87 -2.96 -18.63
N GLY A 101 -29.90 -3.23 -19.45
CA GLY A 101 -30.84 -4.33 -19.23
C GLY A 101 -30.13 -5.69 -19.20
N ILE A 102 -29.29 -5.97 -20.21
CA ILE A 102 -28.48 -7.20 -20.28
C ILE A 102 -27.56 -7.32 -19.05
N ALA A 103 -26.86 -6.25 -18.67
CA ALA A 103 -25.99 -6.23 -17.50
C ALA A 103 -26.77 -6.59 -16.22
N ASN A 104 -27.93 -5.97 -16.01
CA ASN A 104 -28.78 -6.23 -14.84
C ASN A 104 -29.35 -7.67 -14.84
N VAL A 105 -29.67 -8.25 -16.01
CA VAL A 105 -30.09 -9.66 -16.12
C VAL A 105 -28.94 -10.61 -15.78
N LEU A 106 -27.71 -10.36 -16.26
CA LEU A 106 -26.54 -11.16 -15.93
C LEU A 106 -26.23 -11.11 -14.41
N VAL A 107 -26.42 -9.93 -13.80
CA VAL A 107 -26.33 -9.74 -12.35
C VAL A 107 -27.43 -10.50 -11.60
N LEU A 108 -28.69 -10.42 -12.03
CA LEU A 108 -29.81 -11.16 -11.46
C LEU A 108 -29.54 -12.67 -11.45
N LEU A 109 -29.14 -13.22 -12.59
CA LEU A 109 -28.81 -14.64 -12.73
C LEU A 109 -27.68 -15.06 -11.78
N ARG A 110 -26.70 -14.18 -11.52
CA ARG A 110 -25.63 -14.42 -10.53
C ARG A 110 -26.17 -14.49 -9.10
N VAL A 111 -27.05 -13.56 -8.69
CA VAL A 111 -27.65 -13.56 -7.34
C VAL A 111 -28.55 -14.78 -7.13
N VAL A 112 -29.36 -15.15 -8.13
CA VAL A 112 -30.23 -16.33 -8.04
C VAL A 112 -29.42 -17.62 -7.93
N ASN A 113 -28.30 -17.75 -8.65
CA ASN A 113 -27.41 -18.90 -8.50
C ASN A 113 -26.63 -18.88 -7.16
N LEU A 114 -26.33 -17.71 -6.59
CA LEU A 114 -25.72 -17.59 -5.25
C LEU A 114 -26.66 -18.11 -4.16
N TRP A 115 -27.95 -17.78 -4.25
CA TRP A 115 -29.03 -18.27 -3.38
C TRP A 115 -29.56 -19.66 -3.78
N GLU A 116 -28.73 -20.48 -4.43
CA GLU A 116 -29.00 -21.87 -4.82
C GLU A 116 -30.37 -22.06 -5.53
N ARG A 117 -30.75 -21.05 -6.33
CA ARG A 117 -32.02 -20.95 -7.08
C ARG A 117 -33.30 -20.94 -6.24
N SER A 118 -33.28 -20.40 -5.02
CA SER A 118 -34.51 -20.25 -4.24
C SER A 118 -35.54 -19.36 -4.96
N SER A 119 -36.76 -19.89 -5.14
CA SER A 119 -37.82 -19.23 -5.92
C SER A 119 -38.27 -17.89 -5.30
N ARG A 120 -38.17 -17.75 -3.97
CA ARG A 120 -38.49 -16.50 -3.25
C ARG A 120 -37.55 -15.37 -3.64
N ILE A 121 -36.23 -15.59 -3.56
CA ILE A 121 -35.23 -14.59 -3.97
C ILE A 121 -35.31 -14.35 -5.47
N ALA A 122 -35.49 -15.39 -6.29
CA ALA A 122 -35.68 -15.23 -7.74
C ALA A 122 -36.87 -14.30 -8.08
N CYS A 123 -38.01 -14.45 -7.39
CA CYS A 123 -39.18 -13.59 -7.57
C CYS A 123 -38.91 -12.14 -7.14
N ILE A 124 -38.32 -11.93 -5.95
CA ILE A 124 -37.96 -10.59 -5.45
C ILE A 124 -36.99 -9.88 -6.40
N MET A 125 -35.94 -10.59 -6.85
CA MET A 125 -34.96 -10.03 -7.79
C MET A 125 -35.58 -9.74 -9.16
N PHE A 126 -36.48 -10.60 -9.67
CA PHE A 126 -37.17 -10.38 -10.93
C PHE A 126 -38.10 -9.17 -10.88
N PHE A 127 -38.91 -9.05 -9.82
CA PHE A 127 -39.80 -7.90 -9.63
C PHE A 127 -39.01 -6.59 -9.49
N GLY A 128 -37.94 -6.59 -8.66
CA GLY A 128 -37.05 -5.42 -8.52
C GLY A 128 -36.37 -5.02 -9.83
N PHE A 129 -35.97 -6.00 -10.66
CA PHE A 129 -35.44 -5.74 -11.99
C PHE A 129 -36.50 -5.14 -12.93
N MET A 130 -37.71 -5.70 -12.98
CA MET A 130 -38.81 -5.18 -13.81
C MET A 130 -39.16 -3.73 -13.44
N VAL A 131 -39.33 -3.42 -12.15
CA VAL A 131 -39.63 -2.05 -11.68
C VAL A 131 -38.52 -1.08 -12.08
N SER A 132 -37.25 -1.43 -11.82
CA SER A 132 -36.11 -0.56 -12.15
C SER A 132 -35.92 -0.38 -13.67
N PHE A 133 -36.10 -1.45 -14.45
CA PHE A 133 -35.96 -1.41 -15.92
C PHE A 133 -37.08 -0.59 -16.58
N CYS A 134 -38.33 -0.76 -16.14
CA CYS A 134 -39.46 0.04 -16.62
C CYS A 134 -39.28 1.53 -16.25
N ALA A 135 -38.89 1.83 -15.00
CA ALA A 135 -38.62 3.21 -14.57
C ALA A 135 -37.48 3.85 -15.38
N THR A 136 -36.37 3.13 -15.58
CA THR A 136 -35.22 3.61 -16.38
C THR A 136 -35.62 3.85 -17.83
N SER A 137 -36.43 2.96 -18.43
CA SER A 137 -36.89 3.09 -19.81
C SER A 137 -37.83 4.27 -19.99
N ALA A 138 -38.80 4.46 -19.08
CA ALA A 138 -39.73 5.59 -19.10
C ALA A 138 -38.98 6.93 -18.92
N LEU A 139 -38.07 7.01 -17.96
CA LEU A 139 -37.22 8.20 -17.75
C LEU A 139 -36.34 8.49 -18.96
N MET A 140 -35.79 7.46 -19.62
CA MET A 140 -34.97 7.66 -20.82
C MET A 140 -35.78 8.19 -22.00
N VAL A 141 -37.04 7.75 -22.19
CA VAL A 141 -37.93 8.34 -23.21
C VAL A 141 -38.20 9.82 -22.90
N VAL A 142 -38.51 10.17 -21.66
CA VAL A 142 -38.74 11.57 -21.24
C VAL A 142 -37.49 12.43 -21.46
N VAL A 143 -36.31 11.95 -21.03
CA VAL A 143 -35.04 12.64 -21.23
C VAL A 143 -34.74 12.81 -22.71
N LEU A 144 -34.91 11.76 -23.52
CA LEU A 144 -34.62 11.79 -24.95
C LEU A 144 -35.50 12.79 -25.70
N VAL A 145 -36.82 12.82 -25.43
CA VAL A 145 -37.75 13.81 -26.02
C VAL A 145 -37.36 15.24 -25.66
N LYS A 146 -36.94 15.50 -24.42
CA LYS A 146 -36.50 16.84 -23.96
C LYS A 146 -35.11 17.23 -24.47
N LEU A 147 -34.22 16.27 -24.70
CA LEU A 147 -32.80 16.51 -25.04
C LEU A 147 -32.57 16.63 -26.56
N ILE A 148 -33.28 15.87 -27.40
CA ILE A 148 -33.14 15.89 -28.88
C ILE A 148 -33.14 17.32 -29.47
N PRO A 149 -34.04 18.26 -29.08
CA PRO A 149 -34.03 19.61 -29.61
C PRO A 149 -32.70 20.36 -29.37
N GLY A 150 -32.08 20.13 -28.22
CA GLY A 150 -30.78 20.71 -27.83
C GLY A 150 -29.55 19.99 -28.41
N VAL A 151 -29.70 18.83 -29.06
CA VAL A 151 -28.59 18.16 -29.76
C VAL A 151 -28.35 18.83 -31.10
N VAL A 152 -27.17 19.43 -31.25
CA VAL A 152 -26.72 20.16 -32.45
C VAL A 152 -25.29 19.74 -32.84
N TYR A 153 -24.97 19.80 -34.13
CA TYR A 153 -23.59 19.71 -34.60
C TYR A 153 -22.92 21.08 -34.48
N PHE A 154 -21.75 21.15 -33.83
CA PHE A 154 -20.98 22.38 -33.71
C PHE A 154 -19.77 22.36 -34.65
N PRO A 155 -19.74 23.18 -35.72
CA PRO A 155 -18.67 23.15 -36.71
C PRO A 155 -17.29 23.48 -36.13
N GLY A 156 -17.19 24.43 -35.19
CA GLY A 156 -15.91 24.90 -34.64
C GLY A 156 -15.11 23.86 -33.83
N VAL A 157 -15.72 22.73 -33.47
CA VAL A 157 -15.03 21.58 -32.85
C VAL A 157 -15.25 20.28 -33.61
N HIS A 158 -16.00 20.34 -34.73
CA HIS A 158 -16.49 19.20 -35.49
C HIS A 158 -17.13 18.09 -34.63
N MET A 159 -18.05 18.42 -33.72
CA MET A 159 -18.63 17.40 -32.83
C MET A 159 -20.10 17.66 -32.49
N CYS A 160 -20.82 16.61 -32.12
CA CYS A 160 -22.20 16.69 -31.67
C CYS A 160 -22.25 17.09 -30.20
N VAL A 161 -22.91 18.20 -29.87
CA VAL A 161 -23.03 18.74 -28.50
C VAL A 161 -24.49 18.88 -28.08
N SER A 162 -24.75 18.89 -26.77
CA SER A 162 -26.07 19.14 -26.19
C SER A 162 -26.07 20.48 -25.46
N THR A 163 -26.93 21.41 -25.88
CA THR A 163 -26.99 22.78 -25.33
C THR A 163 -28.10 23.00 -24.31
N MET A 164 -29.02 22.05 -24.14
CA MET A 164 -30.17 22.19 -23.23
C MET A 164 -30.00 21.34 -21.96
N PRO A 165 -30.14 21.93 -20.75
CA PRO A 165 -30.20 21.17 -19.51
C PRO A 165 -31.55 20.45 -19.37
N VAL A 166 -31.51 19.20 -18.90
CA VAL A 166 -32.70 18.38 -18.62
C VAL A 166 -32.60 17.86 -17.20
N THR A 167 -33.52 18.26 -16.32
CA THR A 167 -33.46 17.91 -14.88
C THR A 167 -33.72 16.43 -14.63
N GLU A 168 -34.52 15.79 -15.49
CA GLU A 168 -34.87 14.37 -15.40
C GLU A 168 -33.69 13.42 -15.60
N ILE A 169 -32.56 13.89 -16.16
CA ILE A 169 -31.36 13.07 -16.32
C ILE A 169 -30.77 12.63 -14.97
N LYS A 170 -31.01 13.39 -13.91
CA LYS A 170 -30.64 13.04 -12.53
C LYS A 170 -31.39 11.78 -12.07
N ALA A 171 -32.70 11.72 -12.35
CA ALA A 171 -33.54 10.57 -12.03
C ALA A 171 -33.18 9.33 -12.87
N LEU A 172 -32.82 9.54 -14.15
CA LEU A 172 -32.38 8.46 -15.05
C LEU A 172 -31.17 7.69 -14.50
N TRP A 173 -30.19 8.38 -13.89
CA TRP A 173 -29.02 7.72 -13.28
C TRP A 173 -29.30 7.09 -11.91
N ALA A 174 -30.29 7.61 -11.17
CA ALA A 174 -30.69 7.08 -9.87
C ALA A 174 -31.55 5.80 -9.97
N ALA A 175 -32.43 5.68 -10.97
CA ALA A 175 -33.37 4.55 -11.07
C ALA A 175 -32.71 3.15 -11.17
N PRO A 176 -31.56 2.95 -11.86
CA PRO A 176 -30.81 1.70 -11.83
C PRO A 176 -30.16 1.38 -10.48
N MET A 177 -29.78 2.39 -9.69
CA MET A 177 -29.09 2.19 -8.40
C MET A 177 -29.97 1.45 -7.38
N LEU A 178 -31.29 1.67 -7.41
CA LEU A 178 -32.24 0.97 -6.52
C LEU A 178 -32.14 -0.55 -6.68
N PHE A 179 -31.99 -1.03 -7.92
CA PHE A 179 -31.79 -2.46 -8.18
C PHE A 179 -30.40 -2.94 -7.73
N GLU A 180 -29.35 -2.14 -7.93
CA GLU A 180 -27.99 -2.50 -7.47
C GLU A 180 -27.88 -2.55 -5.93
N VAL A 181 -28.60 -1.67 -5.21
CA VAL A 181 -28.71 -1.74 -3.74
C VAL A 181 -29.45 -3.01 -3.32
N LEU A 182 -30.56 -3.37 -3.97
CA LEU A 182 -31.28 -4.62 -3.71
C LEU A 182 -30.38 -5.85 -3.94
N VAL A 183 -29.61 -5.86 -5.04
CA VAL A 183 -28.60 -6.88 -5.34
C VAL A 183 -27.56 -6.96 -4.23
N LEU A 184 -26.98 -5.83 -3.83
CA LEU A 184 -25.91 -5.79 -2.82
C LEU A 184 -26.42 -6.28 -1.46
N LEU A 185 -27.62 -5.86 -1.05
CA LEU A 185 -28.28 -6.36 0.17
C LEU A 185 -28.50 -7.88 0.10
N ALA A 186 -29.01 -8.41 -1.02
CA ALA A 186 -29.20 -9.85 -1.19
C ALA A 186 -27.88 -10.64 -1.13
N VAL A 187 -26.77 -10.08 -1.61
CA VAL A 187 -25.43 -10.69 -1.53
C VAL A 187 -24.87 -10.63 -0.11
N CYS A 188 -25.03 -9.50 0.58
CA CYS A 188 -24.61 -9.33 1.98
C CYS A 188 -25.39 -10.25 2.92
N LEU A 189 -26.73 -10.30 2.81
CA LEU A 189 -27.57 -11.18 3.62
C LEU A 189 -27.17 -12.66 3.45
N ASN A 190 -26.93 -13.12 2.22
CA ASN A 190 -26.43 -14.48 1.98
C ASN A 190 -25.06 -14.75 2.62
N ALA A 191 -24.20 -13.73 2.75
CA ALA A 191 -22.90 -13.86 3.39
C ALA A 191 -23.00 -13.97 4.93
N PHE A 192 -24.04 -13.37 5.54
CA PHE A 192 -24.31 -13.48 6.97
C PHE A 192 -25.12 -14.73 7.36
N ASP A 193 -26.08 -15.15 6.53
CA ASP A 193 -27.04 -16.21 6.83
C ASP A 193 -26.44 -17.63 6.86
N ARG A 194 -25.29 -17.87 6.21
CA ARG A 194 -24.70 -19.21 6.07
C ARG A 194 -23.22 -19.34 6.54
N PRO A 195 -22.95 -19.27 7.86
CA PRO A 195 -21.63 -19.53 8.42
C PRO A 195 -21.39 -21.04 8.61
N HIS A 196 -21.25 -21.83 7.54
CA HIS A 196 -20.96 -23.27 7.63
C HIS A 196 -19.68 -23.69 6.91
N ALA A 197 -18.80 -24.37 7.64
CA ALA A 197 -17.51 -24.85 7.18
C ALA A 197 -17.68 -26.14 6.34
N GLN A 198 -17.21 -26.09 5.08
CA GLN A 198 -16.59 -27.21 4.33
C GLN A 198 -16.31 -26.84 2.85
N ASN A 199 -16.97 -25.83 2.27
CA ASN A 199 -16.72 -25.35 0.90
C ASN A 199 -16.23 -23.88 0.86
N CYS A 200 -15.21 -23.58 1.66
CA CYS A 200 -14.86 -22.21 2.04
C CYS A 200 -14.23 -21.38 0.92
N GLU A 201 -13.29 -21.91 0.13
CA GLU A 201 -12.51 -21.11 -0.83
C GLU A 201 -13.38 -20.50 -1.94
N VAL A 202 -14.20 -21.30 -2.62
CA VAL A 202 -14.98 -20.83 -3.77
C VAL A 202 -16.10 -19.89 -3.33
N LYS A 203 -16.84 -20.21 -2.26
CA LYS A 203 -17.91 -19.33 -1.75
C LYS A 203 -17.35 -18.03 -1.15
N ARG A 204 -16.27 -18.07 -0.36
CA ARG A 204 -15.63 -16.85 0.20
C ARG A 204 -14.99 -15.99 -0.89
N ALA A 205 -14.36 -16.58 -1.91
CA ALA A 205 -13.84 -15.83 -3.05
C ALA A 205 -14.97 -15.23 -3.91
N LEU A 206 -16.07 -15.95 -4.13
CA LEU A 206 -17.22 -15.44 -4.88
C LEU A 206 -17.93 -14.29 -4.17
N ALA A 207 -17.97 -14.31 -2.83
CA ALA A 207 -18.46 -13.21 -2.00
C ALA A 207 -17.50 -12.00 -2.05
N ARG A 208 -16.19 -12.21 -1.84
CA ARG A 208 -15.18 -11.12 -1.87
C ARG A 208 -15.12 -10.44 -3.24
N ASP A 209 -15.06 -11.23 -4.31
CA ASP A 209 -15.02 -10.72 -5.69
C ASP A 209 -16.40 -10.22 -6.15
N GLY A 210 -17.49 -10.65 -5.50
CA GLY A 210 -18.84 -10.12 -5.69
C GLY A 210 -18.99 -8.73 -5.12
N ILE A 211 -18.65 -8.54 -3.85
CA ILE A 211 -18.71 -7.24 -3.17
C ILE A 211 -17.83 -6.21 -3.88
N GLY A 212 -16.60 -6.58 -4.26
CA GLY A 212 -15.71 -5.68 -5.02
C GLY A 212 -16.26 -5.27 -6.38
N PHE A 213 -16.93 -6.19 -7.10
CA PHE A 213 -17.61 -5.91 -8.36
C PHE A 213 -18.79 -4.93 -8.18
N PHE A 214 -19.65 -5.16 -7.18
CA PHE A 214 -20.80 -4.27 -6.93
C PHE A 214 -20.37 -2.89 -6.45
N ALA A 215 -19.37 -2.81 -5.56
CA ALA A 215 -18.80 -1.54 -5.13
C ALA A 215 -18.24 -0.72 -6.31
N ALA A 216 -17.53 -1.36 -7.26
CA ALA A 216 -17.02 -0.69 -8.45
C ALA A 216 -18.14 -0.15 -9.36
N LEU A 217 -19.22 -0.91 -9.57
CA LEU A 217 -20.39 -0.42 -10.32
C LEU A 217 -21.08 0.75 -9.61
N THR A 218 -21.29 0.67 -8.30
CA THR A 218 -21.90 1.75 -7.51
C THR A 218 -21.05 3.02 -7.58
N VAL A 219 -19.71 2.93 -7.45
CA VAL A 219 -18.81 4.09 -7.61
C VAL A 219 -18.92 4.72 -8.99
N LEU A 220 -18.91 3.90 -10.06
CA LEU A 220 -19.05 4.40 -11.44
C LEU A 220 -20.40 5.08 -11.70
N ARG A 221 -21.50 4.58 -11.14
CA ARG A 221 -22.81 5.24 -11.25
C ARG A 221 -22.93 6.48 -10.38
N VAL A 222 -22.36 6.47 -9.17
CA VAL A 222 -22.32 7.65 -8.29
C VAL A 222 -21.52 8.77 -8.95
N PHE A 223 -20.41 8.46 -9.62
CA PHE A 223 -19.68 9.42 -10.45
C PHE A 223 -20.57 10.08 -11.51
N ASN A 224 -21.33 9.31 -12.30
CA ASN A 224 -22.28 9.88 -13.26
C ASN A 224 -23.43 10.67 -12.62
N LEU A 225 -23.93 10.24 -11.46
CA LEU A 225 -24.96 10.99 -10.73
C LEU A 225 -24.41 12.32 -10.20
N LEU A 226 -23.18 12.34 -9.69
CA LEU A 226 -22.49 13.55 -9.25
C LEU A 226 -22.21 14.50 -10.41
N LEU A 227 -21.76 14.01 -11.58
CA LEU A 227 -21.67 14.82 -12.79
C LEU A 227 -23.05 15.37 -13.19
N ALA A 228 -24.10 14.55 -13.23
CA ALA A 228 -25.45 14.98 -13.59
C ALA A 228 -26.09 15.97 -12.61
N THR A 229 -25.58 16.06 -11.36
CA THR A 229 -26.11 16.95 -10.31
C THR A 229 -25.30 18.22 -10.13
N LEU A 230 -23.97 18.17 -10.30
CA LEU A 230 -23.03 19.24 -10.02
C LEU A 230 -22.40 19.87 -11.28
N ALA A 231 -22.32 19.15 -12.40
CA ALA A 231 -21.66 19.65 -13.61
C ALA A 231 -22.57 20.57 -14.44
N ARG A 232 -21.92 21.34 -15.33
CA ARG A 232 -22.57 22.27 -16.26
C ARG A 232 -23.34 21.52 -17.36
N PRO A 233 -24.33 22.14 -18.04
CA PRO A 233 -25.16 21.47 -19.05
C PRO A 233 -24.34 20.87 -20.21
N SER A 234 -23.30 21.58 -20.64
CA SER A 234 -22.27 21.15 -21.61
C SER A 234 -21.57 19.84 -21.23
N LEU A 235 -21.32 19.63 -19.93
CA LEU A 235 -20.58 18.49 -19.37
C LEU A 235 -21.47 17.29 -19.02
N ILE A 236 -22.79 17.36 -19.26
CA ILE A 236 -23.73 16.26 -18.97
C ILE A 236 -23.34 14.96 -19.70
N VAL A 237 -22.75 15.06 -20.89
CA VAL A 237 -22.36 13.90 -21.71
C VAL A 237 -20.96 13.36 -21.35
N LEU A 238 -20.14 14.14 -20.63
CA LEU A 238 -18.74 13.85 -20.26
C LEU A 238 -18.54 12.42 -19.72
N GLY A 239 -19.31 12.05 -18.69
CA GLY A 239 -19.18 10.75 -18.02
C GLY A 239 -19.96 9.61 -18.68
N VAL A 240 -20.90 9.90 -19.59
CA VAL A 240 -21.92 8.93 -20.05
C VAL A 240 -21.29 7.74 -20.76
N TYR A 241 -20.51 7.99 -21.81
CA TYR A 241 -19.89 6.92 -22.59
C TYR A 241 -18.69 6.29 -21.88
N PHE A 242 -17.94 7.08 -21.10
CA PHE A 242 -16.88 6.58 -20.22
C PHE A 242 -17.41 5.55 -19.21
N VAL A 243 -18.47 5.88 -18.47
CA VAL A 243 -19.08 4.95 -17.51
C VAL A 243 -19.71 3.75 -18.21
N TRP A 244 -20.28 3.90 -19.41
CA TRP A 244 -20.79 2.76 -20.18
C TRP A 244 -19.67 1.77 -20.57
N ALA A 245 -18.51 2.29 -20.99
CA ALA A 245 -17.32 1.48 -21.25
C ALA A 245 -16.82 0.78 -19.98
N MET A 246 -16.65 1.52 -18.89
CA MET A 246 -16.09 1.00 -17.63
C MET A 246 -17.01 0.00 -16.93
N THR A 247 -18.32 0.23 -16.91
CA THR A 247 -19.29 -0.73 -16.35
C THR A 247 -19.32 -2.04 -17.14
N THR A 248 -19.21 -1.97 -18.47
CA THR A 248 -19.11 -3.14 -19.34
C THR A 248 -17.81 -3.91 -19.13
N LEU A 249 -16.67 -3.22 -19.00
CA LEU A 249 -15.36 -3.81 -18.66
C LEU A 249 -15.43 -4.56 -17.32
N VAL A 250 -15.92 -3.90 -16.27
CA VAL A 250 -16.03 -4.45 -14.91
C VAL A 250 -16.94 -5.68 -14.88
N LEU A 251 -18.06 -5.66 -15.61
CA LEU A 251 -18.94 -6.83 -15.81
C LEU A 251 -18.21 -7.99 -16.52
N ASN A 252 -17.52 -7.70 -17.62
CA ASN A 252 -16.84 -8.72 -18.41
C ASN A 252 -15.73 -9.41 -17.61
N ARG A 253 -14.87 -8.65 -16.92
CA ARG A 253 -13.84 -9.21 -16.03
C ARG A 253 -14.41 -10.02 -14.88
N ALA A 254 -15.49 -9.56 -14.25
CA ALA A 254 -16.13 -10.30 -13.16
C ALA A 254 -16.66 -11.66 -13.63
N LEU A 255 -17.32 -11.72 -14.79
CA LEU A 255 -17.86 -12.95 -15.36
C LEU A 255 -16.76 -13.93 -15.80
N LEU A 256 -15.72 -13.47 -16.49
CA LEU A 256 -14.58 -14.31 -16.89
C LEU A 256 -13.85 -14.91 -15.68
N ASN A 257 -13.58 -14.11 -14.64
CA ASN A 257 -12.93 -14.59 -13.42
C ASN A 257 -13.75 -15.69 -12.72
N ILE A 258 -15.08 -15.61 -12.74
CA ILE A 258 -15.96 -16.66 -12.20
C ILE A 258 -15.86 -17.92 -13.07
N LEU A 259 -16.02 -17.80 -14.39
CA LEU A 259 -15.92 -18.95 -15.31
C LEU A 259 -14.57 -19.67 -15.18
N LYS A 260 -13.48 -18.91 -15.08
CA LYS A 260 -12.12 -19.41 -14.84
C LYS A 260 -11.99 -20.19 -13.53
N LYS A 261 -12.62 -19.70 -12.44
CA LYS A 261 -12.66 -20.39 -11.14
C LYS A 261 -13.54 -21.64 -11.18
N THR A 262 -14.71 -21.59 -11.82
CA THR A 262 -15.59 -22.75 -12.00
C THR A 262 -14.95 -23.83 -12.87
N ALA A 263 -14.22 -23.45 -13.92
CA ALA A 263 -13.46 -24.39 -14.76
C ALA A 263 -12.34 -25.08 -13.96
N LYS A 264 -11.56 -24.33 -13.16
CA LYS A 264 -10.56 -24.90 -12.25
C LYS A 264 -11.15 -25.83 -11.20
N ALA A 265 -12.29 -25.46 -10.61
CA ALA A 265 -12.99 -26.31 -9.63
C ALA A 265 -13.50 -27.61 -10.26
N ARG A 266 -14.02 -27.57 -11.50
CA ARG A 266 -14.41 -28.77 -12.25
C ARG A 266 -13.20 -29.64 -12.60
N ALA A 267 -12.08 -29.07 -13.03
CA ALA A 267 -10.86 -29.82 -13.31
C ALA A 267 -10.38 -30.61 -12.08
N ARG A 268 -10.27 -29.95 -10.91
CA ARG A 268 -9.94 -30.62 -9.64
C ARG A 268 -10.94 -31.72 -9.26
N ALA A 269 -12.24 -31.51 -9.50
CA ALA A 269 -13.25 -32.53 -9.26
C ALA A 269 -13.14 -33.73 -10.22
N SER A 270 -12.73 -33.51 -11.48
CA SER A 270 -12.46 -34.58 -12.45
C SER A 270 -11.19 -35.36 -12.13
N GLU A 271 -10.15 -34.69 -11.63
CA GLU A 271 -8.92 -35.34 -11.12
C GLU A 271 -9.21 -36.29 -9.94
N CYS A 272 -10.16 -35.95 -9.06
CA CYS A 272 -10.62 -36.86 -8.00
C CYS A 272 -11.53 -38.02 -8.46
N VAL A 273 -11.95 -38.08 -9.73
CA VAL A 273 -12.98 -39.02 -10.22
C VAL A 273 -12.45 -39.99 -11.29
N LEU A 274 -11.27 -39.76 -11.88
CA LEU A 274 -10.60 -40.73 -12.75
C LEU A 274 -9.69 -41.66 -11.91
N PRO A 275 -10.01 -42.96 -11.80
CA PRO A 275 -9.43 -43.81 -10.77
C PRO A 275 -8.13 -44.50 -11.19
N SER A 276 -7.35 -44.88 -10.19
CA SER A 276 -6.21 -45.81 -10.25
C SER A 276 -6.64 -47.21 -10.70
N ARG A 277 -6.88 -47.40 -12.00
CA ARG A 277 -7.35 -48.68 -12.58
C ARG A 277 -6.26 -49.55 -13.22
N ASN A 278 -5.01 -49.07 -13.31
CA ASN A 278 -3.90 -49.75 -14.00
C ASN A 278 -2.72 -50.18 -13.08
N VAL A 279 -2.90 -50.25 -11.76
CA VAL A 279 -1.80 -50.60 -10.81
C VAL A 279 -2.17 -51.68 -9.79
N PHE A 280 -3.43 -52.14 -9.75
CA PHE A 280 -3.92 -53.05 -8.68
C PHE A 280 -4.23 -54.49 -9.13
N ILE A 281 -3.88 -54.89 -10.36
CA ILE A 281 -4.07 -56.27 -10.85
C ILE A 281 -2.73 -56.83 -11.36
N GLU A 282 -1.75 -56.97 -10.47
CA GLU A 282 -0.55 -57.79 -10.75
C GLU A 282 0.17 -58.35 -9.50
N ARG A 283 -0.41 -58.24 -8.29
CA ARG A 283 0.22 -58.71 -7.04
C ARG A 283 -0.71 -59.46 -6.07
N ILE A 284 -1.56 -60.34 -6.58
CA ILE A 284 -2.28 -61.32 -5.74
C ILE A 284 -2.12 -62.73 -6.34
N THR A 285 -0.89 -63.25 -6.27
CA THR A 285 -0.57 -64.66 -6.56
C THR A 285 0.59 -65.16 -5.67
N SER A 286 0.22 -65.58 -4.45
CA SER A 286 0.99 -66.55 -3.62
C SER A 286 2.32 -66.07 -2.97
N PRO A 287 2.98 -66.84 -2.07
CA PRO A 287 2.75 -66.71 -0.61
C PRO A 287 4.06 -66.52 0.21
N ALA A 288 4.00 -66.73 1.54
CA ALA A 288 5.10 -66.69 2.54
C ALA A 288 5.48 -65.28 3.08
N LEU A 289 5.91 -65.06 4.35
CA LEU A 289 6.07 -65.93 5.53
C LEU A 289 6.11 -65.07 6.84
N TYR A 290 5.71 -65.68 7.97
CA TYR A 290 6.03 -65.38 9.39
C TYR A 290 5.60 -64.11 10.19
N HIS A 291 4.92 -64.45 11.30
CA HIS A 291 5.00 -63.96 12.70
C HIS A 291 4.60 -62.56 13.16
N TYR A 292 3.60 -62.57 14.06
CA TYR A 292 3.42 -61.68 15.21
C TYR A 292 3.11 -62.54 16.45
N PRO A 293 3.53 -62.16 17.68
CA PRO A 293 2.99 -62.72 18.92
C PRO A 293 1.70 -62.00 19.37
N SER A 294 0.89 -62.69 20.15
CA SER A 294 -0.52 -62.40 20.47
C SER A 294 -0.75 -61.75 21.85
N MET A 295 -1.94 -61.17 22.03
CA MET A 295 -2.61 -61.16 23.33
C MET A 295 -4.14 -61.16 23.17
N ASP A 296 -4.81 -62.09 23.86
CA ASP A 296 -6.26 -62.25 23.97
C ASP A 296 -6.89 -61.10 24.80
N LYS A 297 -8.11 -60.59 24.49
CA LYS A 297 -9.45 -61.19 24.72
C LYS A 297 -9.68 -61.71 26.14
N ASP A 298 -10.53 -61.03 26.91
CA ASP A 298 -11.91 -61.51 27.11
C ASP A 298 -12.79 -60.60 28.01
N PHE A 299 -14.09 -60.96 28.04
CA PHE A 299 -15.16 -60.53 28.95
C PHE A 299 -15.78 -59.13 28.82
N GLY A 300 -17.09 -59.10 29.07
CA GLY A 300 -17.94 -57.90 29.02
C GLY A 300 -19.25 -58.06 29.80
N ARG A 301 -20.20 -57.17 29.50
CA ARG A 301 -21.53 -56.94 30.12
C ARG A 301 -21.56 -56.34 31.54
N GLU A 302 -22.26 -55.20 31.60
CA GLU A 302 -23.45 -54.96 32.42
C GLU A 302 -23.63 -55.85 33.67
N GLY A 303 -23.75 -55.35 34.90
CA GLY A 303 -23.82 -53.96 35.35
C GLY A 303 -24.98 -53.78 36.31
N GLU A 304 -24.70 -53.67 37.61
CA GLU A 304 -25.74 -53.37 38.60
C GLU A 304 -25.24 -52.44 39.72
N LYS A 305 -26.10 -51.51 40.12
CA LYS A 305 -25.82 -50.47 41.11
C LYS A 305 -26.24 -50.96 42.48
N ALA A 306 -25.44 -50.72 43.53
CA ALA A 306 -25.98 -50.26 44.82
C ALA A 306 -24.92 -49.74 45.82
N LEU A 307 -25.12 -48.48 46.22
CA LEU A 307 -25.08 -47.99 47.62
C LEU A 307 -23.77 -48.02 48.46
N ARG A 308 -23.27 -46.79 48.70
CA ARG A 308 -23.06 -46.17 50.03
C ARG A 308 -22.22 -46.96 51.05
N THR A 309 -21.00 -46.55 51.42
CA THR A 309 -20.56 -45.29 52.06
C THR A 309 -19.00 -45.36 52.11
N ARG A 310 -18.18 -44.34 52.37
CA ARG A 310 -18.17 -43.38 53.49
C ARG A 310 -17.15 -42.26 53.20
N SER A 311 -17.20 -41.19 53.99
CA SER A 311 -16.41 -39.95 53.83
C SER A 311 -15.20 -39.89 54.79
N VAL A 312 -14.08 -39.33 54.32
CA VAL A 312 -13.05 -38.57 55.08
C VAL A 312 -12.32 -39.29 56.24
N ARG A 313 -11.01 -39.57 56.08
CA ARG A 313 -9.91 -38.84 56.77
C ARG A 313 -8.50 -39.25 56.29
N ASP A 314 -7.57 -38.31 56.48
CA ASP A 314 -6.12 -38.47 56.71
C ASP A 314 -5.27 -39.34 55.76
N SER A 315 -4.49 -38.66 54.89
CA SER A 315 -3.02 -38.82 54.78
C SER A 315 -2.45 -37.85 53.73
N PHE A 316 -2.22 -36.59 54.14
CA PHE A 316 -1.57 -35.56 53.31
C PHE A 316 -0.27 -35.12 54.00
N HIS A 317 0.82 -35.85 53.78
CA HIS A 317 2.16 -35.44 54.21
C HIS A 317 3.24 -35.93 53.23
N TRP A 318 3.50 -35.12 52.20
CA TRP A 318 4.78 -35.07 51.51
C TRP A 318 5.30 -33.63 51.58
N SER A 319 6.57 -33.48 51.95
CA SER A 319 7.11 -32.18 52.39
C SER A 319 7.30 -31.21 51.22
N LEU A 320 6.81 -29.98 51.40
CA LEU A 320 7.01 -28.84 50.47
C LEU A 320 8.46 -28.30 50.47
N SER A 321 9.37 -28.90 51.23
CA SER A 321 10.76 -28.44 51.38
C SER A 321 11.67 -28.74 50.19
N GLU A 322 11.47 -29.84 49.45
CA GLU A 322 12.44 -30.28 48.43
C GLU A 322 12.17 -29.70 47.02
N LEU A 323 10.91 -29.38 46.68
CA LEU A 323 10.59 -28.77 45.39
C LEU A 323 11.07 -27.31 45.24
N PHE A 324 11.41 -26.65 46.35
CA PHE A 324 11.86 -25.25 46.36
C PHE A 324 13.39 -25.07 46.23
N VAL A 325 14.17 -26.13 46.46
CA VAL A 325 15.65 -26.07 46.43
C VAL A 325 16.17 -26.04 45.00
N SER A 326 15.67 -26.91 44.11
CA SER A 326 16.15 -26.96 42.71
C SER A 326 15.81 -25.69 41.90
N GLY A 327 14.67 -25.04 42.19
CA GLY A 327 14.25 -23.82 41.49
C GLY A 327 14.99 -22.55 41.90
N THR A 328 15.70 -22.56 43.04
CA THR A 328 16.40 -21.37 43.57
C THR A 328 17.87 -21.32 43.15
N GLU A 329 18.57 -22.45 43.02
CA GLU A 329 19.97 -22.47 42.55
C GLU A 329 20.13 -22.07 41.08
N LEU A 330 19.27 -22.56 40.18
CA LEU A 330 19.29 -22.16 38.75
C LEU A 330 19.06 -20.65 38.54
N ARG A 331 18.25 -20.03 39.40
CA ARG A 331 18.04 -18.58 39.42
C ARG A 331 19.20 -17.83 40.07
N GLY A 332 19.83 -18.43 41.08
CA GLY A 332 21.04 -17.94 41.73
C GLY A 332 22.22 -17.87 40.76
N GLN A 333 22.50 -18.94 40.02
CA GLN A 333 23.64 -19.00 39.09
C GLN A 333 23.50 -18.03 37.91
N THR A 334 22.29 -17.85 37.35
CA THR A 334 22.05 -16.82 36.32
C THR A 334 22.17 -15.40 36.87
N LEU A 335 21.69 -15.13 38.08
CA LEU A 335 21.85 -13.81 38.73
C LEU A 335 23.30 -13.51 39.16
N ILE A 336 24.07 -14.52 39.56
CA ILE A 336 25.48 -14.38 39.92
C ILE A 336 26.32 -14.15 38.65
N GLY A 337 26.09 -14.91 37.57
CA GLY A 337 26.73 -14.66 36.27
C GLY A 337 26.43 -13.26 35.72
N GLN A 338 25.18 -12.79 35.81
CA GLN A 338 24.81 -11.42 35.41
C GLN A 338 25.33 -10.33 36.36
N ARG A 339 25.56 -10.63 37.66
CA ARG A 339 26.23 -9.71 38.59
C ARG A 339 27.75 -9.64 38.35
N PHE A 340 28.40 -10.75 38.00
CA PHE A 340 29.84 -10.76 37.73
C PHE A 340 30.19 -9.96 36.46
N ILE A 341 29.37 -10.09 35.39
CA ILE A 341 29.53 -9.32 34.15
C ILE A 341 29.16 -7.82 34.32
N ARG A 342 28.46 -7.44 35.40
CA ARG A 342 28.24 -6.02 35.75
C ARG A 342 29.45 -5.35 36.39
N SER A 343 30.47 -6.11 36.81
CA SER A 343 31.73 -5.53 37.30
C SER A 343 32.56 -4.99 36.14
N THR A 344 32.69 -3.65 36.06
CA THR A 344 33.61 -2.93 35.16
C THR A 344 33.34 -2.99 33.64
N ARG A 345 32.12 -2.66 33.18
CA ARG A 345 32.00 -1.99 31.86
C ARG A 345 32.69 -0.61 31.96
N LYS A 346 34.01 -0.56 31.73
CA LYS A 346 34.74 0.69 31.45
C LYS A 346 33.98 1.45 30.37
N ALA A 347 33.87 2.78 30.51
CA ALA A 347 33.24 3.60 29.49
C ALA A 347 33.97 3.37 28.16
N LYS A 348 33.22 2.93 27.12
CA LYS A 348 33.79 2.60 25.81
C LYS A 348 34.69 3.73 25.31
N SER A 349 35.88 3.38 24.83
CA SER A 349 36.81 4.36 24.25
C SER A 349 36.16 5.06 23.05
N LEU A 350 36.56 6.30 22.75
CA LEU A 350 36.03 7.06 21.60
C LEU A 350 36.14 6.24 20.29
N SER A 351 37.27 5.53 20.13
CA SER A 351 37.53 4.59 19.04
C SER A 351 36.47 3.47 18.97
N GLU A 352 36.14 2.84 20.10
CA GLU A 352 35.09 1.81 20.18
C GLU A 352 33.68 2.36 19.93
N ARG A 353 33.39 3.59 20.36
CA ARG A 353 32.10 4.27 20.08
C ARG A 353 31.91 4.48 18.58
N ILE A 354 32.95 4.99 17.90
CA ILE A 354 32.96 5.17 16.43
C ILE A 354 32.80 3.81 15.72
N ARG A 355 33.48 2.76 16.17
CA ARG A 355 33.35 1.40 15.59
C ARG A 355 31.90 0.89 15.61
N HIS A 356 31.16 1.14 16.70
CA HIS A 356 29.77 0.72 16.90
C HIS A 356 28.72 1.74 16.43
N PHE A 357 29.11 2.80 15.71
CA PHE A 357 28.20 3.84 15.22
C PHE A 357 27.38 3.35 14.01
N THR A 358 26.08 3.10 14.18
CA THR A 358 25.20 2.60 13.09
C THR A 358 24.61 3.74 12.23
N PRO A 359 24.24 3.50 10.96
CA PRO A 359 23.58 4.51 10.11
C PRO A 359 22.33 5.11 10.74
N ALA A 360 21.62 4.32 11.57
CA ALA A 360 20.40 4.70 12.27
C ALA A 360 20.52 5.95 13.16
N TRP A 361 21.74 6.36 13.56
CA TRP A 361 21.94 7.62 14.27
C TRP A 361 21.52 8.86 13.48
N HIS A 362 21.50 8.82 12.15
CA HIS A 362 20.98 9.93 11.33
C HIS A 362 19.47 10.16 11.52
N ALA A 363 18.75 9.21 12.16
CA ALA A 363 17.37 9.45 12.60
C ALA A 363 17.25 10.56 13.67
N VAL A 364 18.32 10.83 14.44
CA VAL A 364 18.37 11.95 15.41
C VAL A 364 18.32 13.30 14.70
N ASN A 365 19.14 13.45 13.66
CA ASN A 365 19.15 14.62 12.78
C ASN A 365 17.81 14.74 12.04
N MET A 366 17.38 13.67 11.36
CA MET A 366 16.09 13.63 10.65
C MET A 366 14.89 14.04 11.54
N GLY A 367 14.86 13.62 12.82
CA GLY A 367 13.85 14.05 13.80
C GLY A 367 14.02 15.49 14.32
N THR A 368 15.25 15.99 14.46
CA THR A 368 15.52 17.36 14.93
C THR A 368 15.17 18.40 13.85
N GLY A 369 15.45 18.11 12.58
CA GLY A 369 14.99 18.92 11.44
C GLY A 369 13.46 18.98 11.34
N ALA A 370 12.75 17.89 11.65
CA ALA A 370 11.29 17.88 11.71
C ALA A 370 10.74 18.80 12.83
N ILE A 371 11.40 18.87 13.99
CA ILE A 371 11.04 19.83 15.05
C ILE A 371 11.28 21.29 14.60
N SER A 372 12.42 21.58 13.94
CA SER A 372 12.70 22.91 13.38
C SER A 372 11.58 23.37 12.42
N ALA A 373 11.19 22.52 11.47
CA ALA A 373 10.08 22.79 10.55
C ALA A 373 8.75 23.00 11.29
N LEU A 374 8.44 22.21 12.32
CA LEU A 374 7.20 22.35 13.10
C LEU A 374 7.10 23.68 13.86
N PHE A 375 8.21 24.20 14.40
CA PHE A 375 8.22 25.53 15.02
C PHE A 375 7.98 26.63 13.99
N HIS A 376 8.55 26.50 12.79
CA HIS A 376 8.37 27.46 11.70
C HIS A 376 6.94 27.51 11.17
N VAL A 377 6.27 26.36 10.97
CA VAL A 377 4.89 26.31 10.42
C VAL A 377 3.77 26.38 11.48
N PHE A 378 4.10 26.54 12.77
CA PHE A 378 3.13 26.36 13.86
C PHE A 378 1.88 27.25 13.71
N PRO A 379 0.64 26.69 13.76
CA PRO A 379 -0.56 27.39 13.31
C PRO A 379 -1.04 28.54 14.22
N TYR A 380 -0.56 28.63 15.46
CA TYR A 380 -0.96 29.68 16.43
C TYR A 380 0.18 30.62 16.82
N GLY A 381 1.30 30.61 16.09
CA GLY A 381 2.45 31.44 16.43
C GLY A 381 3.58 31.49 15.42
N SER A 382 3.35 31.07 14.17
CA SER A 382 4.32 31.20 13.08
C SER A 382 4.72 32.66 12.82
N GLU A 383 3.85 33.63 13.13
CA GLU A 383 4.15 35.07 13.07
C GLU A 383 4.97 35.57 14.28
N HIS A 384 4.97 34.84 15.40
CA HIS A 384 5.69 35.27 16.60
C HIS A 384 7.20 35.04 16.45
N ARG A 385 7.97 36.13 16.48
CA ARG A 385 9.44 36.14 16.38
C ARG A 385 10.13 35.15 17.33
N GLY A 386 9.58 34.92 18.53
CA GLY A 386 10.09 33.92 19.48
C GLY A 386 10.00 32.48 18.99
N MET A 387 8.95 32.10 18.24
CA MET A 387 8.83 30.76 17.65
C MET A 387 9.79 30.55 16.48
N GLN A 388 10.03 31.60 15.69
CA GLN A 388 10.99 31.54 14.57
C GLN A 388 12.45 31.54 15.06
N ILE A 389 12.77 32.22 16.16
CA ILE A 389 14.06 32.07 16.86
C ILE A 389 14.23 30.63 17.38
N ALA A 390 13.19 30.00 17.92
CA ALA A 390 13.23 28.60 18.31
C ALA A 390 13.42 27.66 17.09
N ALA A 391 12.73 27.92 15.98
CA ALA A 391 12.90 27.18 14.72
C ALA A 391 14.35 27.25 14.21
N LEU A 392 14.95 28.46 14.23
CA LEU A 392 16.36 28.70 13.87
C LEU A 392 17.34 28.01 14.83
N PHE A 393 17.08 28.02 16.15
CA PHE A 393 17.87 27.26 17.12
C PHE A 393 17.87 25.76 16.79
N PHE A 394 16.70 25.19 16.48
CA PHE A 394 16.61 23.78 16.08
C PHE A 394 17.25 23.50 14.72
N LEU A 395 17.26 24.45 13.77
CA LEU A 395 17.98 24.34 12.51
C LEU A 395 19.50 24.28 12.72
N ILE A 396 20.05 25.17 13.55
CA ILE A 396 21.49 25.19 13.88
C ILE A 396 21.87 23.91 14.64
N LEU A 397 21.06 23.48 15.61
CA LEU A 397 21.26 22.22 16.33
C LEU A 397 21.24 21.01 15.37
N ASN A 398 20.33 21.02 14.40
CA ASN A 398 20.24 19.98 13.37
C ASN A 398 21.51 19.95 12.51
N LEU A 399 21.99 21.10 12.05
CA LEU A 399 23.22 21.21 11.26
C LEU A 399 24.44 20.68 12.04
N VAL A 400 24.56 21.04 13.32
CA VAL A 400 25.63 20.53 14.20
C VAL A 400 25.54 19.01 14.35
N PHE A 401 24.35 18.45 14.55
CA PHE A 401 24.17 16.99 14.58
C PHE A 401 24.51 16.35 13.23
N PHE A 402 24.05 16.87 12.10
CA PHE A 402 24.38 16.34 10.77
C PHE A 402 25.89 16.26 10.55
N VAL A 403 26.62 17.35 10.84
CA VAL A 403 28.08 17.40 10.68
C VAL A 403 28.78 16.40 11.59
N ILE A 404 28.46 16.37 12.88
CA ILE A 404 29.09 15.44 13.84
C ILE A 404 28.80 13.98 13.47
N LEU A 405 27.57 13.65 13.10
CA LEU A 405 27.16 12.28 12.75
C LEU A 405 27.78 11.84 11.42
N THR A 406 27.91 12.75 10.44
CA THR A 406 28.58 12.50 9.16
C THR A 406 30.08 12.27 9.35
N ILE A 407 30.75 13.09 10.19
CA ILE A 407 32.16 12.88 10.54
C ILE A 407 32.35 11.53 11.25
N CYS A 408 31.47 11.16 12.19
CA CYS A 408 31.50 9.85 12.84
C CYS A 408 31.31 8.69 11.85
N ALA A 409 30.39 8.83 10.89
CA ALA A 409 30.16 7.84 9.84
C ALA A 409 31.38 7.68 8.92
N PHE A 410 31.92 8.80 8.45
CA PHE A 410 33.10 8.83 7.59
C PHE A 410 34.32 8.24 8.29
N ALA A 411 34.57 8.62 9.55
CA ALA A 411 35.63 8.03 10.38
C ALA A 411 35.44 6.52 10.55
N ARG A 412 34.21 6.04 10.80
CA ARG A 412 33.92 4.60 10.92
C ARG A 412 34.30 3.82 9.66
N TYR A 413 33.94 4.32 8.48
CA TYR A 413 34.17 3.59 7.22
C TYR A 413 35.60 3.75 6.66
N THR A 414 36.30 4.84 6.98
CA THR A 414 37.70 5.05 6.58
C THR A 414 38.70 4.31 7.48
N ILE A 415 38.51 4.37 8.82
CA ILE A 415 39.40 3.74 9.80
C ILE A 415 39.24 2.21 9.79
N TYR A 416 37.99 1.71 9.73
CA TYR A 416 37.70 0.27 9.79
C TYR A 416 37.29 -0.31 8.44
N ARG A 417 38.30 -0.51 7.58
CA ARG A 417 38.13 -1.19 6.29
C ARG A 417 37.38 -2.53 6.47
N GLY A 418 36.38 -2.77 5.62
CA GLY A 418 35.51 -3.96 5.67
C GLY A 418 34.15 -3.74 6.37
N ILE A 419 34.02 -2.82 7.32
CA ILE A 419 32.73 -2.58 8.02
C ILE A 419 31.63 -2.11 7.05
N TRP A 420 31.97 -1.31 6.03
CA TRP A 420 31.02 -0.87 5.00
C TRP A 420 30.37 -2.05 4.27
N SER A 421 31.17 -3.04 3.84
CA SER A 421 30.66 -4.23 3.15
C SER A 421 29.76 -5.06 4.06
N SER A 422 30.19 -5.33 5.30
CA SER A 422 29.39 -6.06 6.29
C SER A 422 28.05 -5.36 6.60
N MET A 423 28.06 -4.04 6.72
CA MET A 423 26.86 -3.23 6.96
C MET A 423 25.87 -3.28 5.78
N ILE A 424 26.36 -3.23 4.53
CA ILE A 424 25.53 -3.36 3.32
C ILE A 424 24.87 -4.74 3.21
N HIS A 425 25.58 -5.81 3.55
CA HIS A 425 25.03 -7.18 3.48
C HIS A 425 24.04 -7.48 4.63
N HIS A 426 24.05 -6.70 5.71
CA HIS A 426 23.13 -6.92 6.84
C HIS A 426 21.70 -6.47 6.49
N PRO A 427 20.68 -7.35 6.55
CA PRO A 427 19.34 -7.08 6.00
C PRO A 427 18.57 -5.93 6.67
N VAL A 428 18.78 -5.71 7.98
CA VAL A 428 18.12 -4.61 8.71
C VAL A 428 18.94 -3.30 8.78
N GLN A 429 20.27 -3.37 8.96
CA GLN A 429 21.09 -2.16 9.15
C GLN A 429 21.29 -1.34 7.88
N SER A 430 21.44 -2.03 6.75
CA SER A 430 21.64 -1.42 5.42
C SER A 430 20.51 -0.45 5.03
N LEU A 431 19.27 -0.78 5.39
CA LEU A 431 18.08 0.04 5.16
C LEU A 431 18.14 1.43 5.83
N TYR A 432 18.84 1.55 6.97
CA TYR A 432 19.01 2.83 7.66
C TYR A 432 19.96 3.80 6.94
N LEU A 433 20.61 3.41 5.83
CA LEU A 433 21.32 4.35 4.96
C LEU A 433 20.37 5.44 4.42
N GLY A 434 19.08 5.14 4.24
CA GLY A 434 18.07 6.14 3.85
C GLY A 434 17.94 7.33 4.80
N CYS A 435 18.31 7.17 6.08
CA CYS A 435 18.26 8.26 7.05
C CYS A 435 19.29 9.37 6.78
N PHE A 436 20.34 9.12 5.97
CA PHE A 436 21.33 10.14 5.60
C PHE A 436 20.72 11.21 4.66
N PRO A 437 20.26 10.89 3.43
CA PRO A 437 19.66 11.90 2.56
C PRO A 437 18.37 12.49 3.15
N MET A 438 17.49 11.69 3.77
CA MET A 438 16.29 12.24 4.44
C MET A 438 16.62 13.27 5.52
N GLY A 439 17.74 13.11 6.23
CA GLY A 439 18.24 14.08 7.21
C GLY A 439 18.93 15.30 6.60
N PHE A 440 19.44 15.18 5.38
CA PHE A 440 20.03 16.30 4.63
C PHE A 440 18.93 17.15 3.98
N ALA A 441 17.92 16.52 3.38
CA ALA A 441 16.73 17.17 2.86
C ALA A 441 15.97 18.02 3.91
N THR A 442 15.89 17.59 5.18
CA THR A 442 15.27 18.41 6.23
C THR A 442 16.08 19.66 6.58
N LEU A 443 17.40 19.66 6.39
CA LEU A 443 18.20 20.89 6.49
C LEU A 443 17.86 21.84 5.35
N ILE A 444 17.73 21.35 4.10
CA ILE A 444 17.39 22.18 2.94
C ILE A 444 16.00 22.82 3.13
N ILE A 445 14.99 22.04 3.51
CA ILE A 445 13.62 22.53 3.77
C ILE A 445 13.62 23.64 4.84
N ALA A 446 14.25 23.38 5.98
CA ALA A 446 14.27 24.33 7.09
C ALA A 446 15.15 25.57 6.78
N ALA A 447 16.24 25.40 6.02
CA ALA A 447 17.08 26.51 5.59
C ALA A 447 16.35 27.46 4.63
N VAL A 448 15.60 26.95 3.65
CA VAL A 448 14.80 27.79 2.75
C VAL A 448 13.67 28.49 3.52
N GLY A 449 12.82 27.75 4.24
CA GLY A 449 11.67 28.37 4.95
C GLY A 449 12.07 29.35 6.07
N ILE A 450 13.10 29.03 6.86
CA ILE A 450 13.49 29.88 8.00
C ILE A 450 14.45 30.99 7.55
N VAL A 451 15.58 30.64 6.95
CA VAL A 451 16.67 31.61 6.68
C VAL A 451 16.33 32.52 5.50
N TYR A 452 15.75 31.96 4.44
CA TYR A 452 15.40 32.72 3.25
C TYR A 452 14.00 33.34 3.33
N GLU A 453 12.94 32.57 3.61
CA GLU A 453 11.57 33.15 3.57
C GLU A 453 11.23 34.04 4.77
N TYR A 454 11.66 33.70 6.00
CA TYR A 454 11.31 34.50 7.19
C TYR A 454 12.37 35.54 7.58
N PHE A 455 13.67 35.20 7.47
CA PHE A 455 14.77 36.12 7.80
C PHE A 455 15.33 36.89 6.59
N GLU A 456 14.82 36.64 5.38
CA GLU A 456 15.20 37.31 4.12
C GLU A 456 16.72 37.33 3.85
N PHE A 457 17.44 36.31 4.33
CA PHE A 457 18.90 36.28 4.32
C PHE A 457 19.47 35.47 3.14
N GLY A 458 20.56 35.97 2.55
CA GLY A 458 21.38 35.26 1.56
C GLY A 458 20.99 35.46 0.09
N GLY A 459 19.80 36.00 -0.20
CA GLY A 459 19.37 36.37 -1.55
C GLY A 459 19.40 35.21 -2.57
N GLU A 460 19.51 35.56 -3.86
CA GLU A 460 19.54 34.56 -4.95
C GLU A 460 20.69 33.56 -4.83
N GLY A 461 21.88 34.02 -4.41
CA GLY A 461 23.06 33.15 -4.26
C GLY A 461 22.84 32.02 -3.27
N PHE A 462 22.09 32.28 -2.19
CA PHE A 462 21.68 31.25 -1.23
C PHE A 462 20.68 30.26 -1.82
N LEU A 463 19.69 30.72 -2.60
CA LEU A 463 18.76 29.82 -3.29
C LEU A 463 19.48 28.91 -4.30
N TYR A 464 20.41 29.44 -5.10
CA TYR A 464 21.21 28.62 -6.01
C TYR A 464 22.11 27.61 -5.28
N ALA A 465 22.64 27.97 -4.11
CA ALA A 465 23.35 27.03 -3.25
C ALA A 465 22.43 25.91 -2.73
N MET A 466 21.22 26.25 -2.23
CA MET A 466 20.23 25.26 -1.78
C MET A 466 19.76 24.35 -2.91
N TRP A 467 19.54 24.90 -4.11
CA TRP A 467 19.18 24.13 -5.31
C TRP A 467 20.29 23.17 -5.76
N SER A 468 21.56 23.60 -5.66
CA SER A 468 22.72 22.76 -5.96
C SER A 468 22.89 21.62 -4.93
N LEU A 469 22.67 21.92 -3.64
CA LEU A 469 22.67 20.92 -2.58
C LEU A 469 21.47 19.95 -2.71
N TRP A 470 20.33 20.43 -3.19
CA TRP A 470 19.18 19.57 -3.49
C TRP A 470 19.47 18.56 -4.61
N TRP A 471 20.16 18.95 -5.68
CA TRP A 471 20.60 17.99 -6.70
C TRP A 471 21.54 16.90 -6.16
N LEU A 472 22.42 17.25 -5.22
CA LEU A 472 23.24 16.29 -4.50
C LEU A 472 22.37 15.33 -3.67
N ASP A 473 21.35 15.84 -2.96
CA ASP A 473 20.40 15.02 -2.20
C ASP A 473 19.59 14.07 -3.10
N VAL A 474 19.14 14.54 -4.27
CA VAL A 474 18.45 13.71 -5.28
C VAL A 474 19.35 12.58 -5.76
N ALA A 475 20.63 12.86 -6.09
CA ALA A 475 21.58 11.84 -6.52
C ALA A 475 21.83 10.78 -5.43
N VAL A 476 22.06 11.22 -4.18
CA VAL A 476 22.26 10.32 -3.04
C VAL A 476 20.99 9.52 -2.72
N SER A 477 19.80 10.11 -2.84
CA SER A 477 18.51 9.46 -2.65
C SER A 477 18.25 8.37 -3.69
N LEU A 478 18.50 8.66 -4.98
CA LEU A 478 18.39 7.69 -6.07
C LEU A 478 19.33 6.49 -5.88
N VAL A 479 20.61 6.76 -5.58
CA VAL A 479 21.60 5.71 -5.28
C VAL A 479 21.19 4.90 -4.05
N THR A 480 20.67 5.53 -3.00
CA THR A 480 20.25 4.84 -1.78
C THR A 480 19.01 3.97 -2.01
N CYS A 481 18.00 4.48 -2.71
CA CYS A 481 16.77 3.75 -3.01
C CYS A 481 17.03 2.56 -3.94
N PHE A 482 17.54 2.79 -5.15
CA PHE A 482 17.75 1.74 -6.14
C PHE A 482 18.89 0.80 -5.75
N GLY A 483 19.96 1.33 -5.13
CA GLY A 483 21.06 0.52 -4.62
C GLY A 483 20.60 -0.47 -3.54
N GLN A 484 19.84 -0.01 -2.53
CA GLN A 484 19.31 -0.94 -1.52
C GLN A 484 18.32 -1.95 -2.10
N LEU A 485 17.38 -1.54 -2.95
CA LEU A 485 16.46 -2.49 -3.58
C LEU A 485 17.22 -3.56 -4.37
N HIS A 486 18.24 -3.18 -5.15
CA HIS A 486 19.07 -4.13 -5.87
C HIS A 486 19.84 -5.09 -4.94
N ILE A 487 20.42 -4.58 -3.86
CA ILE A 487 21.12 -5.39 -2.84
C ILE A 487 20.15 -6.36 -2.12
N MET A 488 18.93 -5.89 -1.81
CA MET A 488 17.87 -6.71 -1.22
C MET A 488 17.45 -7.87 -2.13
N PHE A 489 17.46 -7.68 -3.46
CA PHE A 489 17.11 -8.74 -4.42
C PHE A 489 18.26 -9.71 -4.72
N THR A 490 19.52 -9.30 -4.56
CA THR A 490 20.69 -10.05 -5.08
C THR A 490 21.63 -10.60 -4.01
N ARG A 491 21.68 -10.00 -2.81
CA ARG A 491 22.70 -10.30 -1.79
C ARG A 491 22.15 -10.56 -0.39
N GLN A 492 20.86 -10.28 -0.14
CA GLN A 492 20.24 -10.43 1.17
C GLN A 492 19.11 -11.46 1.11
N THR A 493 19.07 -12.36 2.10
CA THR A 493 17.94 -13.28 2.32
C THR A 493 16.96 -12.65 3.30
N HIS A 494 15.68 -12.58 2.91
CA HIS A 494 14.64 -11.92 3.70
C HIS A 494 13.46 -12.87 3.97
N GLU A 495 13.10 -13.03 5.23
CA GLU A 495 11.90 -13.77 5.63
C GLU A 495 10.69 -12.84 5.84
N THR A 496 9.53 -13.22 5.31
CA THR A 496 8.28 -12.45 5.44
C THR A 496 7.82 -12.30 6.90
N SER A 497 8.15 -13.26 7.76
CA SER A 497 7.96 -13.23 9.22
C SER A 497 8.73 -12.06 9.87
N ALA A 498 10.01 -11.91 9.52
CA ALA A 498 10.93 -10.90 10.07
C ALA A 498 10.78 -9.51 9.43
N MET A 499 9.99 -9.38 8.36
CA MET A 499 9.75 -8.10 7.69
C MET A 499 9.15 -7.04 8.62
N THR A 500 9.73 -5.85 8.58
CA THR A 500 9.29 -4.64 9.32
C THR A 500 9.28 -3.44 8.39
N MET A 501 8.60 -2.37 8.78
CA MET A 501 8.47 -1.17 7.93
C MET A 501 9.74 -0.32 7.81
N VAL A 502 10.85 -0.78 8.39
CA VAL A 502 12.20 -0.27 8.11
C VAL A 502 12.54 -0.38 6.62
N TRP A 503 11.91 -1.32 5.89
CA TRP A 503 12.01 -1.49 4.44
C TRP A 503 11.58 -0.25 3.62
N LEU A 504 10.80 0.66 4.21
CA LEU A 504 10.45 1.92 3.57
C LEU A 504 11.59 2.95 3.57
N LEU A 505 12.56 2.86 4.48
CA LEU A 505 13.55 3.93 4.67
C LEU A 505 14.33 4.28 3.38
N PRO A 506 14.77 3.32 2.53
CA PRO A 506 15.40 3.66 1.25
C PRO A 506 14.42 4.30 0.26
N ILE A 507 13.16 3.87 0.22
CA ILE A 507 12.12 4.36 -0.71
C ILE A 507 11.70 5.80 -0.37
N VAL A 508 11.58 6.11 0.92
CA VAL A 508 11.12 7.43 1.40
C VAL A 508 12.12 8.54 1.07
N THR A 509 13.39 8.22 0.80
CA THR A 509 14.39 9.19 0.33
C THR A 509 13.89 9.99 -0.88
N LEU A 510 13.33 9.32 -1.89
CA LEU A 510 12.80 9.97 -3.10
C LEU A 510 11.63 10.92 -2.80
N ILE A 511 10.77 10.52 -1.86
CA ILE A 511 9.60 11.30 -1.46
C ILE A 511 10.02 12.58 -0.70
N VAL A 512 10.99 12.46 0.22
CA VAL A 512 11.50 13.62 0.97
C VAL A 512 12.32 14.54 0.07
N ALA A 513 13.14 14.00 -0.84
CA ALA A 513 13.85 14.78 -1.85
C ALA A 513 12.87 15.55 -2.76
N SER A 514 11.74 14.95 -3.13
CA SER A 514 10.66 15.67 -3.84
C SER A 514 10.02 16.78 -3.02
N ALA A 515 9.80 16.58 -1.71
CA ALA A 515 9.26 17.63 -0.85
C ALA A 515 10.24 18.80 -0.71
N ALA A 516 11.54 18.51 -0.51
CA ALA A 516 12.60 19.52 -0.46
C ALA A 516 12.72 20.32 -1.76
N GLY A 517 12.68 19.62 -2.91
CA GLY A 517 12.71 20.27 -4.22
C GLY A 517 11.48 21.15 -4.47
N GLY A 518 10.31 20.77 -3.97
CA GLY A 518 9.12 21.62 -3.97
C GLY A 518 9.33 22.93 -3.19
N VAL A 519 9.91 22.87 -1.99
CA VAL A 519 10.15 24.08 -1.17
C VAL A 519 11.16 25.00 -1.86
N VAL A 520 12.26 24.44 -2.38
CA VAL A 520 13.24 25.20 -3.17
C VAL A 520 12.59 25.82 -4.42
N ALA A 521 11.76 25.06 -5.15
CA ALA A 521 11.07 25.54 -6.34
C ALA A 521 10.10 26.69 -6.04
N GLN A 522 9.31 26.60 -4.96
CA GLN A 522 8.37 27.65 -4.55
C GLN A 522 9.08 28.98 -4.27
N ALA A 523 10.22 28.94 -3.56
CA ALA A 523 11.04 30.11 -3.31
C ALA A 523 11.70 30.69 -4.59
N MET A 524 11.93 29.86 -5.62
CA MET A 524 12.57 30.26 -6.88
C MET A 524 11.62 30.80 -7.97
N ILE A 525 10.29 30.71 -7.81
CA ILE A 525 9.28 31.12 -8.81
C ILE A 525 9.53 32.53 -9.37
N ARG A 526 10.00 33.46 -8.53
CA ARG A 526 10.19 34.88 -8.89
C ARG A 526 11.43 35.16 -9.74
N PHE A 527 12.37 34.22 -9.85
CA PHE A 527 13.69 34.44 -10.45
C PHE A 527 13.91 33.64 -11.74
N ASP A 528 13.62 32.34 -11.73
CA ASP A 528 13.92 31.45 -12.86
C ASP A 528 12.84 30.38 -13.08
N VAL A 529 11.90 30.71 -13.96
CA VAL A 529 10.81 29.82 -14.39
C VAL A 529 11.32 28.52 -15.03
N SER A 530 12.45 28.54 -15.74
CA SER A 530 12.97 27.36 -16.43
C SER A 530 13.50 26.32 -15.45
N ARG A 531 14.31 26.75 -14.48
CA ARG A 531 14.81 25.89 -13.40
C ARG A 531 13.69 25.41 -12.47
N VAL A 532 12.67 26.22 -12.23
CA VAL A 532 11.47 25.81 -11.48
C VAL A 532 10.70 24.70 -12.22
N CYS A 533 10.45 24.85 -13.53
CA CYS A 533 9.81 23.80 -14.35
C CYS A 533 10.59 22.47 -14.33
N LEU A 534 11.93 22.53 -14.45
CA LEU A 534 12.80 21.34 -14.35
C LEU A 534 12.68 20.69 -12.96
N THR A 535 12.76 21.49 -11.90
CA THR A 535 12.68 21.03 -10.51
C THR A 535 11.33 20.37 -10.24
N LEU A 536 10.24 20.98 -10.70
CA LEU A 536 8.87 20.46 -10.59
C LEU A 536 8.70 19.12 -11.32
N ALA A 537 9.24 18.98 -12.54
CA ALA A 537 9.19 17.73 -13.30
C ALA A 537 9.95 16.59 -12.59
N VAL A 538 11.12 16.89 -12.02
CA VAL A 538 11.91 15.92 -11.23
C VAL A 538 11.18 15.54 -9.95
N CYS A 539 10.62 16.50 -9.21
CA CYS A 539 9.80 16.23 -8.03
C CYS A 539 8.60 15.33 -8.34
N MET A 540 7.84 15.64 -9.39
CA MET A 540 6.72 14.80 -9.85
C MET A 540 7.15 13.36 -10.16
N ALA A 541 8.32 13.16 -10.78
CA ALA A 541 8.86 11.82 -11.03
C ALA A 541 9.27 11.11 -9.73
N LEU A 542 10.01 11.78 -8.85
CA LEU A 542 10.51 11.24 -7.58
C LEU A 542 9.39 10.82 -6.63
N VAL A 543 8.38 11.69 -6.40
CA VAL A 543 7.22 11.35 -5.55
C VAL A 543 6.44 10.18 -6.13
N SER A 544 6.25 10.13 -7.46
CA SER A 544 5.48 9.09 -8.13
C SER A 544 6.14 7.72 -8.03
N ILE A 545 7.46 7.65 -8.23
CA ILE A 545 8.24 6.42 -8.05
C ILE A 545 8.19 6.00 -6.57
N GLY A 546 8.46 6.93 -5.66
CA GLY A 546 8.48 6.67 -4.21
C GLY A 546 7.15 6.16 -3.66
N ILE A 547 6.03 6.80 -4.01
CA ILE A 547 4.70 6.41 -3.49
C ILE A 547 4.21 5.08 -4.07
N THR A 548 4.48 4.78 -5.35
CA THR A 548 4.13 3.48 -5.95
C THR A 548 4.92 2.34 -5.32
N LEU A 549 6.22 2.53 -5.07
CA LEU A 549 7.04 1.56 -4.34
C LEU A 549 6.57 1.39 -2.88
N ALA A 550 6.20 2.49 -2.21
CA ALA A 550 5.65 2.44 -0.85
C ALA A 550 4.32 1.66 -0.79
N PHE A 551 3.41 1.82 -1.77
CA PHE A 551 2.16 1.05 -1.86
C PHE A 551 2.39 -0.46 -2.07
N ALA A 552 3.41 -0.85 -2.82
CA ALA A 552 3.81 -2.26 -2.92
C ALA A 552 4.24 -2.81 -1.54
N VAL A 553 5.11 -2.09 -0.83
CA VAL A 553 5.56 -2.48 0.53
C VAL A 553 4.41 -2.49 1.55
N PHE A 554 3.48 -1.52 1.49
CA PHE A 554 2.28 -1.50 2.35
C PHE A 554 1.41 -2.73 2.16
N THR A 555 1.25 -3.20 0.92
CA THR A 555 0.44 -4.37 0.59
C THR A 555 1.05 -5.64 1.21
N ILE A 556 2.38 -5.80 1.09
CA ILE A 556 3.11 -6.94 1.66
C ILE A 556 3.08 -6.87 3.20
N TYR A 557 3.26 -5.69 3.80
CA TYR A 557 3.21 -5.55 5.25
C TYR A 557 1.82 -5.79 5.84
N LEU A 558 0.75 -5.35 5.17
CA LEU A 558 -0.61 -5.67 5.60
C LEU A 558 -0.85 -7.19 5.57
N HIS A 559 -0.35 -7.89 4.55
CA HIS A 559 -0.36 -9.35 4.50
C HIS A 559 0.45 -9.97 5.65
N ARG A 560 1.66 -9.47 5.93
CA ARG A 560 2.49 -9.88 7.08
C ARG A 560 1.75 -9.72 8.40
N LEU A 561 1.06 -8.59 8.62
CA LEU A 561 0.29 -8.34 9.83
C LEU A 561 -0.88 -9.32 10.01
N ILE A 562 -1.52 -9.73 8.92
CA ILE A 562 -2.65 -10.69 8.94
C ILE A 562 -2.16 -12.12 9.18
N VAL A 563 -1.03 -12.52 8.59
CA VAL A 563 -0.53 -13.90 8.65
C VAL A 563 0.38 -14.17 9.86
N HIS A 564 1.25 -13.23 10.21
CA HIS A 564 2.27 -13.37 11.25
C HIS A 564 2.03 -12.47 12.48
N GLY A 565 0.89 -11.76 12.55
CA GLY A 565 0.55 -10.89 13.67
C GLY A 565 1.39 -9.60 13.75
N LEU A 566 1.53 -9.05 14.96
CA LEU A 566 2.29 -7.82 15.20
C LEU A 566 3.82 -8.07 15.28
N PRO A 567 4.68 -7.08 15.02
CA PRO A 567 6.12 -7.20 15.27
C PRO A 567 6.42 -7.20 16.77
N GLU A 568 7.26 -8.14 17.23
CA GLU A 568 7.55 -8.30 18.65
C GLU A 568 8.59 -7.31 19.20
N GLY A 569 8.51 -7.08 20.51
CA GLY A 569 9.43 -6.24 21.27
C GLY A 569 9.60 -4.83 20.67
N ILE A 570 10.85 -4.42 20.48
CA ILE A 570 11.22 -3.05 20.08
C ILE A 570 10.84 -2.76 18.62
N THR A 571 10.65 -3.81 17.80
CA THR A 571 10.32 -3.65 16.37
C THR A 571 8.90 -3.11 16.14
N ILE A 572 8.02 -3.14 17.14
CA ILE A 572 6.68 -2.54 17.11
C ILE A 572 6.72 -1.05 16.75
N PHE A 573 7.79 -0.34 17.13
CA PHE A 573 7.99 1.07 16.81
C PHE A 573 8.12 1.31 15.29
N SER A 574 8.44 0.29 14.49
CA SER A 574 8.42 0.39 13.03
C SER A 574 7.00 0.49 12.45
N ALA A 575 5.95 0.03 13.14
CA ALA A 575 4.56 0.09 12.65
C ALA A 575 4.06 1.53 12.39
N PHE A 576 4.80 2.52 12.91
CA PHE A 576 4.62 3.95 12.71
C PHE A 576 5.25 4.48 11.41
N LEU A 577 6.28 3.84 10.86
CA LEU A 577 6.95 4.28 9.63
C LEU A 577 6.04 4.53 8.39
N PRO A 578 4.87 3.89 8.20
CA PRO A 578 3.95 4.21 7.11
C PRO A 578 3.51 5.68 6.97
N LEU A 579 3.47 6.42 8.08
CA LEU A 579 3.07 7.83 8.06
C LEU A 579 4.10 8.76 7.42
N GLY A 580 5.37 8.34 7.34
CA GLY A 580 6.42 9.09 6.65
C GLY A 580 6.14 9.24 5.15
N PRO A 581 6.10 8.13 4.37
CA PRO A 581 5.80 8.17 2.94
C PRO A 581 4.47 8.85 2.63
N LEU A 582 3.40 8.52 3.37
CA LEU A 582 2.06 9.06 3.11
C LEU A 582 1.95 10.56 3.44
N GLY A 583 2.50 10.98 4.59
CA GLY A 583 2.54 12.37 5.00
C GLY A 583 3.41 13.24 4.09
N GLN A 584 4.62 12.79 3.76
CA GLN A 584 5.50 13.53 2.85
C GLN A 584 4.99 13.54 1.41
N SER A 585 4.43 12.44 0.89
CA SER A 585 3.85 12.45 -0.46
C SER A 585 2.64 13.39 -0.54
N GLY A 586 1.76 13.37 0.47
CA GLY A 586 0.62 14.28 0.53
C GLY A 586 1.04 15.76 0.60
N TYR A 587 2.12 16.06 1.34
CA TYR A 587 2.70 17.40 1.40
C TYR A 587 3.35 17.80 0.07
N ALA A 588 4.17 16.93 -0.52
CA ALA A 588 4.83 17.16 -1.80
C ALA A 588 3.81 17.39 -2.93
N PHE A 589 2.76 16.57 -3.03
CA PHE A 589 1.70 16.77 -4.04
C PHE A 589 0.98 18.11 -3.87
N LEU A 590 0.59 18.48 -2.63
CA LEU A 590 -0.08 19.76 -2.36
C LEU A 590 0.82 20.95 -2.75
N LEU A 591 2.09 20.91 -2.36
CA LEU A 591 3.10 21.90 -2.67
C LEU A 591 3.35 22.04 -4.18
N MET A 592 3.38 20.93 -4.92
CA MET A 592 3.45 20.94 -6.38
C MET A 592 2.18 21.52 -7.02
N GLY A 593 1.01 21.31 -6.41
CA GLY A 593 -0.23 21.97 -6.80
C GLY A 593 -0.20 23.49 -6.60
N GLU A 594 0.36 23.96 -5.48
CA GLU A 594 0.56 25.39 -5.20
C GLU A 594 1.54 26.02 -6.21
N ILE A 595 2.67 25.37 -6.50
CA ILE A 595 3.62 25.82 -7.52
C ILE A 595 2.95 25.89 -8.89
N CYS A 596 2.18 24.87 -9.30
CA CYS A 596 1.41 24.90 -10.55
C CYS A 596 0.39 26.05 -10.59
N ARG A 597 -0.24 26.38 -9.47
CA ARG A 597 -1.19 27.50 -9.36
C ARG A 597 -0.50 28.86 -9.52
N ASP A 598 0.69 29.01 -8.95
CA ASP A 598 1.41 30.29 -8.88
C ASP A 598 2.34 30.53 -10.09
N LEU A 599 2.67 29.47 -10.84
CA LEU A 599 3.56 29.50 -12.02
C LEU A 599 2.82 29.57 -13.37
N LEU A 600 1.59 29.04 -13.44
CA LEU A 600 0.82 28.91 -14.68
C LEU A 600 -0.30 29.98 -14.75
N PRO A 601 -0.72 30.43 -15.95
CA PRO A 601 -0.28 30.00 -17.28
C PRO A 601 1.10 30.56 -17.67
N LEU A 602 1.88 29.74 -18.39
CA LEU A 602 3.14 30.20 -18.99
C LEU A 602 2.85 31.15 -20.15
N LYS A 603 3.41 32.36 -20.10
CA LYS A 603 3.22 33.42 -21.12
C LYS A 603 3.75 33.07 -22.52
N ASN A 604 4.54 31.99 -22.65
CA ASN A 604 5.18 31.58 -23.90
C ASN A 604 4.58 30.26 -24.41
N GLY A 605 3.67 30.35 -25.38
CA GLY A 605 3.11 29.20 -26.11
C GLY A 605 1.61 29.37 -26.39
N ASP A 606 1.13 28.83 -27.51
CA ASP A 606 -0.29 28.88 -27.84
C ASP A 606 -1.11 28.03 -26.86
N ALA A 607 -2.11 28.64 -26.20
CA ALA A 607 -2.97 27.98 -25.21
C ALA A 607 -3.81 26.80 -25.76
N VAL A 608 -3.83 26.63 -27.09
CA VAL A 608 -4.48 25.52 -27.81
C VAL A 608 -3.57 24.29 -27.93
N THR A 609 -2.25 24.47 -27.99
CA THR A 609 -1.27 23.37 -28.17
C THR A 609 -0.51 23.06 -26.90
N ASN A 610 -0.24 24.06 -26.06
CA ASN A 610 0.46 23.89 -24.79
C ASN A 610 -0.50 23.92 -23.60
N ILE A 611 -0.71 22.76 -22.96
CA ILE A 611 -1.56 22.62 -21.77
C ILE A 611 -1.12 23.59 -20.64
N PHE A 612 0.17 23.90 -20.54
CA PHE A 612 0.71 24.81 -19.52
C PHE A 612 0.48 26.31 -19.82
N ALA A 613 0.02 26.66 -21.02
CA ALA A 613 -0.36 28.02 -21.40
C ALA A 613 -1.87 28.30 -21.24
N ASN A 614 -2.67 27.30 -20.85
CA ASN A 614 -4.11 27.43 -20.65
C ASN A 614 -4.44 27.93 -19.23
N GLU A 615 -5.32 28.93 -19.11
CA GLU A 615 -5.70 29.58 -17.84
C GLU A 615 -6.41 28.65 -16.84
N LEU A 616 -7.02 27.56 -17.29
CA LEU A 616 -7.72 26.59 -16.42
C LEU A 616 -6.77 25.56 -15.80
N THR A 617 -5.63 25.29 -16.43
CA THR A 617 -4.62 24.31 -15.97
C THR A 617 -4.13 24.54 -14.54
N PRO A 618 -3.75 25.76 -14.08
CA PRO A 618 -3.37 26.00 -12.68
C PRO A 618 -4.45 25.55 -11.68
N GLN A 619 -5.71 25.88 -11.95
CA GLN A 619 -6.83 25.56 -11.05
C GLN A 619 -7.09 24.06 -10.98
N ILE A 620 -7.07 23.38 -12.13
CA ILE A 620 -7.27 21.92 -12.21
C ILE A 620 -6.12 21.18 -11.52
N ALA A 621 -4.87 21.59 -11.77
CA ALA A 621 -3.69 20.99 -11.15
C ALA A 621 -3.73 21.12 -9.61
N TYR A 622 -4.08 22.30 -9.10
CA TYR A 622 -4.22 22.54 -7.65
C TYR A 622 -5.33 21.70 -7.01
N VAL A 623 -6.51 21.61 -7.64
CA VAL A 623 -7.62 20.78 -7.13
C VAL A 623 -7.27 19.30 -7.13
N LEU A 624 -6.62 18.78 -8.17
CA LEU A 624 -6.17 17.39 -8.23
C LEU A 624 -5.11 17.09 -7.17
N ALA A 625 -4.13 17.98 -7.02
CA ALA A 625 -3.11 17.89 -5.97
C ALA A 625 -3.73 17.84 -4.56
N TRP A 626 -4.73 18.69 -4.29
CA TRP A 626 -5.46 18.70 -3.03
C TRP A 626 -6.23 17.39 -2.79
N VAL A 627 -6.95 16.85 -3.80
CA VAL A 627 -7.66 15.57 -3.68
C VAL A 627 -6.70 14.42 -3.34
N VAL A 628 -5.57 14.34 -4.04
CA VAL A 628 -4.53 13.33 -3.78
C VAL A 628 -3.94 13.51 -2.38
N SER A 629 -3.63 14.75 -1.98
CA SER A 629 -3.11 15.11 -0.67
C SER A 629 -4.05 14.67 0.47
N PHE A 630 -5.35 14.96 0.35
CA PHE A 630 -6.36 14.59 1.32
C PHE A 630 -6.60 13.06 1.38
N ALA A 631 -6.55 12.36 0.24
CA ALA A 631 -6.64 10.90 0.20
C ALA A 631 -5.44 10.23 0.89
N LEU A 632 -4.22 10.73 0.66
CA LEU A 632 -3.00 10.25 1.33
C LEU A 632 -3.01 10.56 2.83
N TRP A 633 -3.50 11.74 3.24
CA TRP A 633 -3.74 12.09 4.64
C TRP A 633 -4.70 11.08 5.29
N SER A 634 -5.86 10.83 4.69
CA SER A 634 -6.86 9.87 5.20
C SER A 634 -6.28 8.45 5.36
N PHE A 635 -5.50 7.98 4.39
CA PHE A 635 -4.85 6.67 4.48
C PHE A 635 -3.74 6.64 5.54
N ALA A 636 -3.01 7.74 5.75
CA ALA A 636 -2.08 7.87 6.86
C ALA A 636 -2.79 7.83 8.22
N THR A 637 -3.97 8.46 8.35
CA THR A 637 -4.82 8.38 9.55
C THR A 637 -5.22 6.94 9.85
N CYS A 638 -5.54 6.14 8.83
CA CYS A 638 -5.84 4.72 9.00
C CYS A 638 -4.66 3.94 9.60
N TRP A 639 -3.45 4.09 9.03
CA TRP A 639 -2.24 3.46 9.56
C TRP A 639 -1.87 3.94 10.96
N LEU A 640 -2.11 5.22 11.28
CA LEU A 640 -1.92 5.76 12.63
C LEU A 640 -2.80 5.05 13.66
N LEU A 641 -4.08 4.82 13.35
CA LEU A 641 -4.98 4.09 14.23
C LEU A 641 -4.49 2.65 14.47
N LEU A 642 -4.09 1.96 13.40
CA LEU A 642 -3.54 0.60 13.50
C LEU A 642 -2.24 0.56 14.34
N ALA A 643 -1.32 1.50 14.13
CA ALA A 643 -0.06 1.57 14.86
C ALA A 643 -0.25 1.90 16.36
N VAL A 644 -1.21 2.78 16.70
CA VAL A 644 -1.56 3.08 18.11
C VAL A 644 -2.20 1.86 18.79
N LEU A 645 -3.11 1.16 18.11
CA LEU A 645 -3.73 -0.07 18.65
C LEU A 645 -2.68 -1.18 18.85
N ALA A 646 -1.79 -1.36 17.88
CA ALA A 646 -0.69 -2.32 17.94
C ALA A 646 0.28 -2.04 19.10
N LEU A 647 0.67 -0.78 19.28
CA LEU A 647 1.53 -0.37 20.39
C LEU A 647 0.83 -0.56 21.75
N ALA A 648 -0.46 -0.25 21.84
CA ALA A 648 -1.24 -0.42 23.06
C ALA A 648 -1.38 -1.90 23.48
N ASP A 649 -1.48 -2.83 22.53
CA ASP A 649 -1.49 -4.27 22.84
C ASP A 649 -0.12 -4.75 23.33
N VAL A 650 0.97 -4.36 22.67
CA VAL A 650 2.33 -4.76 23.07
C VAL A 650 2.71 -4.18 24.44
N LEU A 651 2.40 -2.91 24.72
CA LEU A 651 2.69 -2.27 26.02
C LEU A 651 1.93 -2.89 27.21
N ARG A 652 0.77 -3.52 26.99
CA ARG A 652 0.04 -4.25 28.05
C ARG A 652 0.71 -5.58 28.41
N ARG A 653 1.46 -6.18 27.47
CA ARG A 653 2.07 -7.50 27.62
C ARG A 653 3.54 -7.40 28.05
N ASN A 654 4.28 -6.46 27.48
CA ASN A 654 5.74 -6.37 27.59
C ASN A 654 6.23 -4.96 27.93
N SER A 655 7.26 -4.87 28.77
CA SER A 655 8.01 -3.61 28.93
C SER A 655 9.01 -3.44 27.79
N LEU A 656 9.01 -2.26 27.14
CA LEU A 656 9.85 -1.98 25.97
C LEU A 656 11.13 -1.23 26.38
N PRO A 657 12.33 -1.82 26.26
CA PRO A 657 13.57 -1.13 26.61
C PRO A 657 13.93 -0.05 25.57
N PHE A 658 14.50 1.05 26.06
CA PHE A 658 14.95 2.16 25.21
C PHE A 658 16.19 1.77 24.40
N LYS A 659 16.13 1.89 23.07
CA LYS A 659 17.25 1.73 22.13
C LYS A 659 17.20 2.84 21.07
N ILE A 660 18.28 3.02 20.31
CA ILE A 660 18.38 4.04 19.24
C ILE A 660 17.23 3.98 18.22
N THR A 661 16.66 2.78 17.98
CA THR A 661 15.48 2.57 17.11
C THR A 661 14.22 3.33 17.56
N PHE A 662 14.16 3.80 18.82
CA PHE A 662 13.14 4.73 19.31
C PHE A 662 13.07 6.03 18.49
N TRP A 663 14.21 6.52 17.99
CA TRP A 663 14.26 7.68 17.10
C TRP A 663 13.58 7.45 15.75
N GLY A 664 13.42 6.20 15.33
CA GLY A 664 12.58 5.82 14.19
C GLY A 664 11.09 6.11 14.39
N MET A 665 10.62 6.29 15.64
CA MET A 665 9.30 6.87 15.87
C MET A 665 9.28 8.37 15.55
N ILE A 666 10.28 9.15 15.97
CA ILE A 666 10.22 10.63 15.99
C ILE A 666 10.09 11.24 14.60
N PHE A 667 10.69 10.62 13.57
CA PHE A 667 10.70 11.18 12.22
C PHE A 667 9.32 11.25 11.56
N PRO A 668 8.58 10.14 11.38
CA PRO A 668 7.20 10.29 10.95
C PRO A 668 6.35 10.83 12.11
N ASN A 669 6.69 10.45 13.35
CA ASN A 669 5.71 10.03 14.33
C ASN A 669 5.99 10.37 15.83
N VAL A 670 5.03 10.14 16.74
CA VAL A 670 5.10 10.19 18.23
C VAL A 670 3.95 9.37 18.83
N SER A 671 4.00 8.81 20.05
CA SER A 671 2.81 8.21 20.70
C SER A 671 2.74 8.52 22.21
N PRO A 672 1.58 8.95 22.77
CA PRO A 672 1.47 9.31 24.18
C PRO A 672 1.38 8.06 25.05
N CYS A 673 0.98 6.91 24.50
CA CYS A 673 0.85 5.66 25.25
C CYS A 673 2.21 5.20 25.83
N VAL A 674 3.33 5.56 25.20
CA VAL A 674 4.68 5.28 25.72
C VAL A 674 5.04 6.25 26.85
N PHE A 675 4.69 7.54 26.71
CA PHE A 675 4.89 8.55 27.75
C PHE A 675 4.11 8.18 29.02
N LEU A 676 2.81 7.90 28.87
CA LEU A 676 1.89 7.47 29.94
C LEU A 676 2.30 6.14 30.61
N SER A 677 3.02 5.26 29.91
CA SER A 677 3.53 4.00 30.49
C SER A 677 4.80 4.22 31.34
N TYR A 678 5.61 5.24 31.04
CA TYR A 678 6.82 5.57 31.80
C TYR A 678 6.61 6.58 32.93
N SER A 679 5.59 7.44 32.86
CA SER A 679 5.18 8.34 33.94
C SER A 679 3.81 7.94 34.48
N ARG A 680 3.75 7.34 35.68
CA ARG A 680 2.53 6.83 36.34
C ARG A 680 1.46 7.90 36.67
N ILE A 681 1.63 9.16 36.27
CA ILE A 681 0.84 10.31 36.72
C ILE A 681 0.53 11.23 35.51
N LEU A 682 -0.51 10.92 34.73
CA LEU A 682 -1.64 11.84 34.42
C LEU A 682 -2.66 11.20 33.44
N MET A 683 -3.94 11.38 33.76
CA MET A 683 -5.14 11.26 32.90
C MET A 683 -5.49 9.93 32.22
N ARG A 684 -6.77 9.55 32.41
CA ARG A 684 -7.42 8.33 31.91
C ARG A 684 -8.39 8.57 30.74
N ASP A 685 -8.77 9.82 30.47
CA ASP A 685 -9.93 10.16 29.62
C ASP A 685 -9.67 11.21 28.52
N MET A 686 -8.51 11.18 27.87
CA MET A 686 -8.36 11.78 26.53
C MET A 686 -7.53 10.88 25.62
N LEU A 687 -8.06 10.61 24.42
CA LEU A 687 -7.48 9.72 23.41
C LEU A 687 -6.52 10.51 22.50
N PRO A 688 -5.19 10.54 22.74
CA PRO A 688 -4.36 11.58 22.13
C PRO A 688 -3.73 11.07 20.84
N LYS A 689 -3.87 11.90 19.81
CA LYS A 689 -3.23 11.74 18.50
C LYS A 689 -2.44 13.06 18.23
N LEU A 690 -1.24 13.18 17.64
CA LEU A 690 -0.26 12.30 16.96
C LEU A 690 -0.32 12.34 15.42
N GLN A 691 0.67 12.84 14.62
CA GLN A 691 2.12 12.95 14.79
C GLN A 691 2.83 13.93 13.78
N GLY A 692 4.16 14.20 13.87
CA GLY A 692 4.90 15.36 13.30
C GLY A 692 5.00 15.60 11.77
N VAL A 693 5.41 14.63 10.94
CA VAL A 693 5.43 14.83 9.45
C VAL A 693 4.01 14.92 8.91
N TYR A 694 3.13 14.07 9.43
CA TYR A 694 1.70 14.15 9.22
C TYR A 694 1.11 15.48 9.74
N ALA A 695 1.70 16.08 10.77
CA ALA A 695 1.28 17.39 11.28
C ALA A 695 1.62 18.49 10.29
N ASN A 696 2.77 18.46 9.61
CA ASN A 696 3.08 19.41 8.55
C ASN A 696 2.02 19.35 7.43
N LEU A 697 1.69 18.14 6.94
CA LEU A 697 0.59 17.93 6.00
C LEU A 697 -0.76 18.41 6.55
N THR A 698 -1.08 18.10 7.80
CA THR A 698 -2.34 18.52 8.46
C THR A 698 -2.43 20.04 8.57
N ILE A 699 -1.34 20.72 8.90
CA ILE A 699 -1.27 22.18 9.03
C ILE A 699 -1.42 22.84 7.66
N GLN A 700 -0.79 22.31 6.61
CA GLN A 700 -0.94 22.82 5.25
C GLN A 700 -2.37 22.58 4.70
N LEU A 701 -2.98 21.42 4.97
CA LEU A 701 -4.40 21.17 4.69
C LEU A 701 -5.32 22.09 5.52
N ALA A 702 -4.96 22.43 6.77
CA ALA A 702 -5.72 23.36 7.62
C ALA A 702 -5.63 24.82 7.17
N ARG A 703 -4.51 25.21 6.53
CA ARG A 703 -4.36 26.50 5.84
C ARG A 703 -5.17 26.51 4.55
N THR A 704 -5.06 25.45 3.73
CA THR A 704 -5.77 25.28 2.46
C THR A 704 -7.30 25.29 2.60
N LEU A 705 -7.85 24.64 3.64
CA LEU A 705 -9.29 24.46 3.84
C LEU A 705 -9.91 25.46 4.84
N ASP A 706 -9.11 26.37 5.41
CA ASP A 706 -9.44 27.18 6.60
C ASP A 706 -10.13 26.39 7.76
N ALA A 707 -9.84 25.08 7.83
CA ALA A 707 -10.57 24.16 8.69
C ALA A 707 -10.04 24.23 10.13
N ARG A 708 -10.80 24.90 11.02
CA ARG A 708 -10.47 25.03 12.46
C ARG A 708 -10.14 23.69 13.13
N ILE A 709 -10.85 22.61 12.78
CA ILE A 709 -10.61 21.26 13.33
C ILE A 709 -9.21 20.77 12.97
N LEU A 710 -8.80 20.88 11.71
CA LEU A 710 -7.45 20.49 11.27
C LEU A 710 -6.36 21.40 11.88
N ARG A 711 -6.67 22.69 12.11
CA ARG A 711 -5.75 23.63 12.76
C ARG A 711 -5.47 23.27 14.22
N VAL A 712 -6.51 22.97 15.00
CA VAL A 712 -6.40 22.48 16.38
C VAL A 712 -5.67 21.13 16.42
N TRP A 713 -6.00 20.23 15.50
CA TRP A 713 -5.35 18.93 15.35
C TRP A 713 -3.83 19.08 15.13
N GLY A 714 -3.44 19.86 14.11
CA GLY A 714 -2.03 20.15 13.80
C GLY A 714 -1.26 20.76 14.97
N ALA A 715 -1.89 21.63 15.76
CA ALA A 715 -1.25 22.24 16.94
C ALA A 715 -1.00 21.24 18.08
N ILE A 716 -2.02 20.42 18.43
CA ILE A 716 -1.87 19.35 19.43
C ILE A 716 -0.75 18.38 19.01
N TYR A 717 -0.68 18.09 17.71
CA TYR A 717 0.32 17.20 17.12
C TYR A 717 1.74 17.76 17.23
N ALA A 718 1.93 19.05 16.91
CA ALA A 718 3.22 19.71 17.00
C ALA A 718 3.73 19.74 18.46
N GLY A 719 2.87 20.08 19.42
CA GLY A 719 3.20 20.07 20.84
C GLY A 719 3.58 18.68 21.37
N ALA A 720 2.81 17.65 21.00
CA ALA A 720 3.17 16.25 21.32
C ALA A 720 4.50 15.83 20.68
N SER A 721 4.77 16.27 19.44
CA SER A 721 6.01 15.97 18.72
C SER A 721 7.23 16.51 19.44
N PHE A 722 7.17 17.77 19.88
CA PHE A 722 8.21 18.40 20.69
C PHE A 722 8.42 17.68 22.03
N ALA A 723 7.34 17.31 22.73
CA ALA A 723 7.44 16.62 24.02
C ALA A 723 8.17 15.25 23.92
N LEU A 724 7.94 14.47 22.85
CA LEU A 724 8.69 13.22 22.67
C LEU A 724 10.15 13.46 22.28
N TRP A 725 10.44 14.48 21.47
CA TRP A 725 11.83 14.84 21.15
C TRP A 725 12.60 15.18 22.44
N CYS A 726 12.01 15.97 23.34
CA CYS A 726 12.57 16.27 24.66
C CYS A 726 12.80 15.00 25.50
N PHE A 727 11.82 14.10 25.57
CA PHE A 727 11.96 12.82 26.28
C PHE A 727 13.08 11.94 25.68
N ALA A 728 13.15 11.88 24.35
CA ALA A 728 14.16 11.09 23.65
C ALA A 728 15.56 11.65 23.83
N MET A 729 15.74 12.97 23.78
CA MET A 729 17.00 13.64 24.10
C MET A 729 17.41 13.40 25.56
N TRP A 730 16.48 13.57 26.51
CA TRP A 730 16.71 13.31 27.93
C TRP A 730 17.17 11.88 28.22
N ARG A 731 16.65 10.88 27.49
CA ARG A 731 17.10 9.48 27.59
C ARG A 731 18.37 9.18 26.78
N THR A 732 18.60 9.89 25.68
CA THR A 732 19.75 9.67 24.79
C THR A 732 21.04 10.24 25.40
N LEU A 733 21.01 11.46 25.96
CA LEU A 733 22.21 12.15 26.46
C LEU A 733 22.99 11.34 27.54
N PRO A 734 22.37 10.83 28.62
CA PRO A 734 23.07 9.98 29.60
C PRO A 734 23.54 8.65 29.00
N SER A 735 22.78 8.09 28.06
CA SER A 735 23.10 6.81 27.41
C SER A 735 24.29 6.93 26.45
N VAL A 736 24.44 8.08 25.78
CA VAL A 736 25.61 8.45 24.99
C VAL A 736 26.82 8.66 25.90
N TRP A 737 26.67 9.38 27.01
CA TRP A 737 27.75 9.59 27.99
C TRP A 737 28.33 8.26 28.48
N ASN A 738 27.44 7.39 28.97
CA ASN A 738 27.77 6.05 29.51
C ASN A 738 28.22 5.05 28.43
N GLY A 739 28.11 5.37 27.14
CA GLY A 739 28.51 4.51 26.02
C GLY A 739 27.63 3.26 25.83
N SER A 740 26.53 3.12 26.58
CA SER A 740 25.67 1.93 26.59
C SER A 740 24.77 1.81 25.35
N ILE A 741 24.50 2.92 24.66
CA ILE A 741 23.66 2.98 23.46
C ILE A 741 24.40 2.62 22.16
N PHE A 742 25.73 2.58 22.19
CA PHE A 742 26.56 2.20 21.03
C PHE A 742 26.73 0.68 20.94
N GLU A 743 25.69 0.00 20.47
CA GLU A 743 25.71 -1.43 20.15
C GLU A 743 25.34 -1.62 18.67
N ALA A 744 26.22 -2.26 17.91
CA ALA A 744 26.05 -2.51 16.47
C ALA A 744 25.89 -4.02 16.23
N PRO A 745 24.66 -4.51 15.95
CA PRO A 745 24.39 -5.93 15.68
C PRO A 745 25.35 -6.62 14.69
N CYS A 746 25.76 -5.94 13.61
CA CYS A 746 26.73 -6.43 12.63
C CYS A 746 28.15 -6.73 13.17
N LEU A 747 28.47 -6.38 14.43
CA LEU A 747 29.74 -6.68 15.08
C LEU A 747 29.63 -7.75 16.18
N VAL A 748 28.44 -8.30 16.43
CA VAL A 748 28.23 -9.39 17.40
C VAL A 748 28.74 -10.70 16.78
N LYS A 749 29.65 -11.40 17.47
CA LYS A 749 30.12 -12.72 17.03
C LYS A 749 28.99 -13.76 17.10
N PRO A 750 28.93 -14.76 16.21
CA PRO A 750 27.86 -15.77 16.22
C PRO A 750 27.66 -16.44 17.59
N GLU A 751 28.73 -16.89 18.24
CA GLU A 751 28.70 -17.51 19.58
C GLU A 751 28.13 -16.58 20.68
N GLN A 752 28.24 -15.26 20.50
CA GLN A 752 27.66 -14.29 21.45
C GLN A 752 26.20 -13.94 21.14
N ALA A 753 25.74 -14.16 19.91
CA ALA A 753 24.31 -14.02 19.57
C ALA A 753 23.49 -15.18 20.15
N GLU A 754 24.03 -16.40 20.04
CA GLU A 754 23.47 -17.64 20.58
C GLU A 754 23.30 -17.56 22.12
N LEU A 755 24.33 -17.10 22.83
CA LEU A 755 24.29 -16.85 24.29
C LEU A 755 23.37 -15.70 24.74
N LEU A 756 22.94 -14.82 23.83
CA LEU A 756 22.06 -13.68 24.12
C LEU A 756 20.59 -13.95 23.76
N GLY A 757 20.25 -15.15 23.28
CA GLY A 757 18.90 -15.49 22.83
C GLY A 757 18.41 -14.61 21.66
N GLN A 758 19.35 -14.02 20.91
CA GLN A 758 19.04 -13.33 19.66
C GLN A 758 19.29 -14.32 18.53
N ASP A 759 18.24 -15.03 18.14
CA ASP A 759 18.28 -15.91 16.96
C ASP A 759 18.79 -15.09 15.76
N PRO A 760 19.98 -15.42 15.20
CA PRO A 760 20.41 -14.80 13.96
C PRO A 760 19.54 -15.38 12.86
N ALA A 761 18.63 -14.56 12.32
CA ALA A 761 17.74 -14.96 11.23
C ALA A 761 18.55 -15.63 10.09
N GLY A 762 18.42 -16.96 9.96
CA GLY A 762 19.01 -17.75 8.90
C GLY A 762 20.46 -18.26 9.08
N SER A 763 21.00 -18.46 10.30
CA SER A 763 22.28 -19.20 10.41
C SER A 763 22.10 -20.72 10.24
N ASN A 764 22.28 -21.23 9.02
CA ASN A 764 22.27 -22.67 8.74
C ASN A 764 23.26 -23.46 9.61
N ARG A 765 22.78 -24.53 10.25
CA ARG A 765 23.60 -25.62 10.81
C ARG A 765 24.33 -26.39 9.68
N SER A 766 25.41 -25.82 9.16
CA SER A 766 26.20 -26.46 8.07
C SER A 766 27.72 -26.19 8.12
N TRP A 767 28.22 -25.56 9.20
CA TRP A 767 29.64 -25.19 9.35
C TRP A 767 30.25 -25.56 10.72
N ARG A 768 29.68 -26.57 11.40
CA ARG A 768 30.29 -27.22 12.58
C ARG A 768 30.22 -28.75 12.48
N GLU A 769 30.84 -29.27 11.44
CA GLU A 769 31.41 -30.62 11.39
C GLU A 769 32.68 -30.51 10.53
N ASN A 770 33.67 -31.39 10.78
CA ASN A 770 35.03 -31.34 10.21
C ASN A 770 35.97 -30.25 10.77
N SER A 771 36.16 -30.25 12.09
CA SER A 771 37.45 -29.89 12.69
C SER A 771 37.84 -30.87 13.81
N VAL A 772 37.79 -32.16 13.51
CA VAL A 772 38.46 -33.21 14.27
C VAL A 772 39.53 -33.79 13.36
N THR A 773 40.75 -33.90 13.89
CA THR A 773 41.93 -34.40 13.21
C THR A 773 41.86 -35.91 12.99
N GLU A 774 41.98 -36.37 11.75
CA GLU A 774 42.33 -37.75 11.42
C GLU A 774 43.66 -37.79 10.62
N PRO A 775 44.48 -38.84 10.78
CA PRO A 775 45.84 -38.91 10.22
C PRO A 775 45.85 -39.31 8.74
N GLU A 776 46.91 -38.91 8.05
CA GLU A 776 47.14 -39.20 6.63
C GLU A 776 47.30 -40.71 6.35
N ILE A 777 46.63 -41.21 5.29
CA ILE A 777 46.94 -42.50 4.65
C ILE A 777 47.22 -42.23 3.16
N PRO A 778 48.34 -42.71 2.57
CA PRO A 778 48.76 -42.27 1.23
C PRO A 778 47.88 -42.78 0.08
N VAL A 779 47.62 -41.91 -0.89
CA VAL A 779 46.87 -42.22 -2.11
C VAL A 779 47.71 -43.05 -3.08
N GLN A 780 47.73 -44.37 -2.90
CA GLN A 780 48.30 -45.28 -3.92
C GLN A 780 47.54 -46.60 -4.18
N GLN A 781 46.53 -46.98 -3.37
CA GLN A 781 45.81 -48.25 -3.56
C GLN A 781 44.44 -48.17 -4.27
N VAL A 782 43.87 -46.98 -4.48
CA VAL A 782 42.53 -46.84 -5.12
C VAL A 782 42.56 -47.03 -6.65
N LYS A 783 43.74 -46.90 -7.30
CA LYS A 783 43.86 -47.06 -8.76
C LYS A 783 43.93 -48.51 -9.26
N GLN A 784 43.96 -49.50 -8.37
CA GLN A 784 44.15 -50.91 -8.76
C GLN A 784 42.86 -51.75 -8.75
N ALA A 785 41.73 -51.20 -8.27
CA ALA A 785 40.44 -51.89 -8.17
C ALA A 785 39.48 -51.64 -9.37
N LEU A 786 39.86 -50.81 -10.35
CA LEU A 786 38.99 -50.40 -11.47
C LEU A 786 39.48 -50.85 -12.87
N SER A 787 40.44 -51.77 -12.96
CA SER A 787 40.98 -52.26 -14.25
C SER A 787 40.56 -53.68 -14.65
N ASN A 788 39.91 -54.45 -13.77
CA ASN A 788 39.70 -55.90 -13.95
C ASN A 788 38.22 -56.33 -13.93
N THR A 789 37.40 -55.82 -14.86
CA THR A 789 36.16 -56.50 -15.31
C THR A 789 35.67 -55.95 -16.66
N ASN A 790 36.19 -56.49 -17.77
CA ASN A 790 35.52 -56.43 -19.07
C ASN A 790 36.03 -57.55 -20.01
N LEU A 791 35.23 -58.61 -20.13
CA LEU A 791 35.29 -59.73 -21.09
C LEU A 791 33.81 -60.17 -21.25
N GLY A 792 33.18 -60.28 -22.43
CA GLY A 792 33.59 -59.94 -23.79
C GLY A 792 32.38 -59.93 -24.75
N ALA A 793 32.63 -59.65 -26.03
CA ALA A 793 31.71 -59.66 -27.21
C ALA A 793 31.12 -61.07 -27.51
N SER A 794 30.10 -61.33 -28.37
CA SER A 794 29.14 -60.55 -29.20
C SER A 794 28.13 -61.51 -29.92
N ALA A 795 27.12 -60.94 -30.61
CA ALA A 795 26.22 -61.55 -31.64
C ALA A 795 25.09 -62.46 -31.10
N THR A 796 23.91 -62.65 -31.74
CA THR A 796 23.42 -62.46 -33.14
C THR A 796 21.95 -61.93 -33.17
N SER A 797 21.56 -61.03 -34.08
CA SER A 797 20.74 -61.21 -35.32
C SER A 797 19.18 -61.11 -35.23
N ASP A 798 18.63 -60.20 -36.05
CA ASP A 798 17.39 -60.25 -36.87
C ASP A 798 15.94 -60.29 -36.30
N SER A 799 15.06 -59.56 -37.02
CA SER A 799 13.56 -59.62 -37.12
C SER A 799 12.72 -59.37 -35.84
N ASP A 800 11.60 -58.64 -35.87
CA ASP A 800 10.84 -57.92 -36.92
C ASP A 800 10.32 -56.56 -36.39
#